data_AF-A0AAD5VVH0-F1
#
_entry.id   AF-A0AAD5VVH0-F1
#
_cell.length_a   1.000
_cell.length_b   1.000
_cell.length_c   1.000
_cell.angle_alpha   90.00
_cell.angle_beta   90.00
_cell.angle_gamma   90.00
#
_symmetry.space_group_name_H-M   'P 1'
#
loop_
_entity.id
_entity.type
_entity.pdbx_description
1 polymer ?
#
loop_
_entity_poly.entity_id
_entity_poly.type
_entity_poly.pdbx_seq_one_letter_code
_entity_poly.pdbx_strand_id
1 'polypeptide(L)'
;MGQFSRELLAVSSQIFSRAAPEQGGVISGANPASYNASDPFPLWVIQVVLILFMTHALSLLLGRLRQPRVISEIIGGIILGPTVMGRIPNFQNRIFPNDSMPLLGLTSTVGLVFYLFLVGLEIDTRVIKRNAGASAVVSIAGLIVPLGLGAALAIGIYHEFVDQSKVDFGLFVLFVAVAVGITAFPVLCRILTALKLLDTTVGIVALSAGVGNDIVGWILLALTVALLNASSGLTALWVLLCCVGYIIFLLYPVRWAYKWLARRTGSIEQGSPTAAMMSITLVIVLVSAFFTDIIGVHPIFGGFLAGLIIPHDNGYAISLVEKQEDIVTMLLLPIYFTLSGLRTNLGLLDNGITWGYTILICVVSFVSKFTACGVTALVGKFNWRESGAIGALMSCKGLVELIVLNIGLQAGVLDTRTFSMFIVHALIVTFMTTPLVLMFYPERVRVHEGETLRGNQPGLEESRPRPSSSGDGFKTRISFVLDKIDQLPATMMLSQLIKNNPSMSTPTPSRSTDEKDDHQESSGAAELYGTPSPSQSPPIHIDALRLVELTTRTSAVLKSQEAESLLHNDPVVSIFRTFGGLNKLEISATLSVVDQAEYPDAVARRAQESESQLIVLPWSRGSASVYESDVQNTARNPFDGVFHKSNVHIQDQTSSVVYSEFIRGVFLKSPSDVALFVDRGFSGESGSAEHHLFLPFFGGPDDRLVLTFLVQLCHNPLVTATVVRIIKTEELSPISTIAEAKAAIAANTLAHTTIATADTVYGNQTTQTRLASSTADSIIWDKYTTASDTRGSALTSALSRINFGVESSTTPLRAVVDLSLTTVTQNSNKSVTICLGRSRRMAVESHKPELQQIINEAGGFVGSSVPKTLGDVGAAIVAKGIHTNLLVMQAAIENS
;
A
#
# COMPACT_ATOMS: atom_id res chain seq x y z
N MET A 1 -49.70 70.06 -17.69
CA MET A 1 -48.27 69.71 -17.47
C MET A 1 -47.99 68.87 -16.22
N GLY A 2 -48.82 68.90 -15.15
CA GLY A 2 -48.51 68.19 -13.90
C GLY A 2 -48.67 66.66 -13.89
N GLN A 3 -49.58 66.08 -14.70
CA GLN A 3 -49.77 64.62 -14.74
C GLN A 3 -48.67 63.91 -15.54
N PHE A 4 -48.27 64.47 -16.68
CA PHE A 4 -47.18 63.92 -17.50
C PHE A 4 -45.83 63.93 -16.77
N SER A 5 -45.58 64.95 -15.93
CA SER A 5 -44.38 65.02 -15.08
C SER A 5 -44.38 63.95 -13.97
N ARG A 6 -45.54 63.60 -13.41
CA ARG A 6 -45.64 62.54 -12.39
C ARG A 6 -45.49 61.15 -13.01
N GLU A 7 -46.01 60.92 -14.20
CA GLU A 7 -45.80 59.66 -14.93
C GLU A 7 -44.35 59.50 -15.38
N LEU A 8 -43.69 60.56 -15.88
CA LEU A 8 -42.26 60.52 -16.19
C LEU A 8 -41.40 60.28 -14.95
N LEU A 9 -41.75 60.87 -13.81
CA LEU A 9 -41.06 60.61 -12.54
C LEU A 9 -41.29 59.17 -12.05
N ALA A 10 -42.51 58.65 -12.15
CA ALA A 10 -42.81 57.26 -11.79
C ALA A 10 -42.07 56.25 -12.69
N VAL A 11 -42.06 56.47 -14.01
CA VAL A 11 -41.32 55.66 -14.98
C VAL A 11 -39.81 55.79 -14.76
N SER A 12 -39.29 56.99 -14.48
CA SER A 12 -37.87 57.17 -14.14
C SER A 12 -37.48 56.47 -12.83
N SER A 13 -38.39 56.45 -11.83
CA SER A 13 -38.16 55.78 -10.55
C SER A 13 -38.21 54.25 -10.65
N GLN A 14 -39.01 53.70 -11.58
CA GLN A 14 -39.02 52.26 -11.89
C GLN A 14 -37.83 51.82 -12.74
N ILE A 15 -37.30 52.71 -13.60
CA ILE A 15 -36.08 52.46 -14.39
C ILE A 15 -34.81 52.59 -13.52
N PHE A 16 -34.81 53.46 -12.50
CA PHE A 16 -33.69 53.62 -11.55
C PHE A 16 -33.80 52.78 -10.28
N SER A 17 -34.96 52.22 -9.93
CA SER A 17 -35.00 51.18 -8.90
C SER A 17 -34.33 49.95 -9.50
N ARG A 18 -33.06 49.74 -9.13
CA ARG A 18 -32.42 48.44 -9.28
C ARG A 18 -33.32 47.41 -8.59
N ALA A 19 -34.16 46.75 -9.36
CA ALA A 19 -34.81 45.50 -8.99
C ALA A 19 -33.78 44.36 -9.05
N ALA A 20 -32.60 44.57 -8.45
CA ALA A 20 -31.81 43.47 -7.96
C ALA A 20 -32.47 43.12 -6.63
N PRO A 21 -33.03 41.92 -6.43
CA PRO A 21 -33.46 41.51 -5.10
C PRO A 21 -32.29 41.76 -4.17
N GLU A 22 -32.51 42.50 -3.07
CA GLU A 22 -31.47 42.75 -2.09
C GLU A 22 -30.95 41.39 -1.61
N GLN A 23 -29.81 40.94 -2.13
CA GLN A 23 -28.98 39.90 -1.54
C GLN A 23 -28.34 40.51 -0.29
N GLY A 24 -29.17 40.87 0.69
CA GLY A 24 -28.73 41.38 1.96
C GLY A 24 -27.92 40.31 2.66
N GLY A 25 -26.63 40.59 2.91
CA GLY A 25 -25.79 39.72 3.72
C GLY A 25 -26.18 39.78 5.19
N VAL A 26 -25.48 39.04 6.04
CA VAL A 26 -25.67 39.05 7.51
C VAL A 26 -25.58 40.48 8.10
N ILE A 27 -24.75 41.32 7.49
CA ILE A 27 -24.56 42.74 7.86
C ILE A 27 -25.83 43.57 7.61
N SER A 28 -26.68 43.16 6.65
CA SER A 28 -27.97 43.77 6.34
C SER A 28 -29.12 43.25 7.22
N GLY A 29 -28.82 42.40 8.22
CA GLY A 29 -29.81 41.81 9.12
C GLY A 29 -30.48 40.53 8.61
N ALA A 30 -30.05 39.99 7.46
CA ALA A 30 -30.56 38.73 6.94
C ALA A 30 -30.02 37.55 7.77
N ASN A 31 -30.90 36.59 8.11
CA ASN A 31 -30.48 35.38 8.80
C ASN A 31 -30.00 34.33 7.77
N PRO A 32 -28.73 33.93 7.79
CA PRO A 32 -28.20 32.96 6.81
C PRO A 32 -28.79 31.55 6.98
N ALA A 33 -29.44 31.27 8.11
CA ALA A 33 -30.13 30.00 8.37
C ALA A 33 -31.61 30.00 7.98
N SER A 34 -32.17 31.11 7.49
CA SER A 34 -33.53 31.08 6.93
C SER A 34 -33.49 30.55 5.49
N TYR A 35 -34.33 29.58 5.16
CA TYR A 35 -34.44 29.07 3.80
C TYR A 35 -34.96 30.15 2.84
N ASN A 36 -34.23 30.37 1.75
CA ASN A 36 -34.64 31.23 0.66
C ASN A 36 -34.62 30.40 -0.64
N ALA A 37 -35.78 30.28 -1.30
CA ALA A 37 -35.89 29.49 -2.53
C ALA A 37 -35.08 30.10 -3.70
N SER A 38 -34.85 31.40 -3.71
CA SER A 38 -34.07 32.08 -4.75
C SER A 38 -32.56 31.97 -4.56
N ASP A 39 -32.10 31.79 -3.32
CA ASP A 39 -30.69 31.60 -2.97
C ASP A 39 -30.57 30.59 -1.80
N PRO A 40 -30.67 29.28 -2.07
CA PRO A 40 -30.63 28.27 -1.02
C PRO A 40 -29.20 27.91 -0.58
N PHE A 41 -28.19 28.52 -1.21
CA PHE A 41 -26.78 28.18 -1.00
C PHE A 41 -26.29 28.37 0.45
N PRO A 42 -26.61 29.48 1.17
CA PRO A 42 -26.13 29.69 2.53
C PRO A 42 -26.59 28.60 3.50
N LEU A 43 -27.88 28.23 3.44
CA LEU A 43 -28.43 27.16 4.29
C LEU A 43 -27.82 25.80 3.93
N TRP A 44 -27.67 25.51 2.63
CA TRP A 44 -27.02 24.27 2.18
C TRP A 44 -25.59 24.15 2.71
N VAL A 45 -24.80 25.23 2.68
CA VAL A 45 -23.44 25.24 3.26
C VAL A 45 -23.49 24.95 4.76
N ILE A 46 -24.40 25.60 5.51
CA ILE A 46 -24.54 25.35 6.95
C ILE A 46 -24.88 23.88 7.23
N GLN A 47 -25.82 23.31 6.47
CA GLN A 47 -26.21 21.90 6.57
C GLN A 47 -25.01 20.97 6.30
N VAL A 48 -24.29 21.19 5.19
CA VAL A 48 -23.13 20.37 4.83
C VAL A 48 -22.03 20.47 5.89
N VAL A 49 -21.70 21.68 6.37
CA VAL A 49 -20.69 21.87 7.43
C VAL A 49 -21.08 21.13 8.70
N LEU A 50 -22.34 21.23 9.12
CA LEU A 50 -22.85 20.52 10.31
C LEU A 50 -22.77 19.00 10.13
N ILE A 51 -23.16 18.50 8.96
CA ILE A 51 -23.11 17.08 8.62
C ILE A 51 -21.66 16.57 8.66
N LEU A 52 -20.74 17.25 7.97
CA LEU A 52 -19.33 16.85 7.94
C LEU A 52 -18.70 16.90 9.32
N PHE A 53 -18.96 17.96 10.09
CA PHE A 53 -18.45 18.08 11.45
C PHE A 53 -18.91 16.92 12.34
N MET A 54 -20.22 16.63 12.36
CA MET A 54 -20.77 15.56 13.20
C MET A 54 -20.26 14.19 12.79
N THR A 55 -20.28 13.89 11.49
CA THR A 55 -19.84 12.58 10.99
C THR A 55 -18.34 12.37 11.20
N HIS A 56 -17.49 13.39 11.00
CA HIS A 56 -16.05 13.30 11.27
C HIS A 56 -15.74 13.19 12.77
N ALA A 57 -16.39 13.99 13.62
CA ALA A 57 -16.21 13.91 15.06
C ALA A 57 -16.54 12.51 15.60
N LEU A 58 -17.64 11.93 15.09
CA LEU A 58 -18.04 10.58 15.45
C LEU A 58 -17.10 9.52 14.85
N SER A 59 -16.61 9.72 13.62
CA SER A 59 -15.61 8.84 12.99
C SER A 59 -14.30 8.80 13.78
N LEU A 60 -13.87 9.89 14.44
CA LEU A 60 -12.69 9.88 15.30
C LEU A 60 -12.88 9.03 16.57
N LEU A 61 -14.10 9.02 17.13
CA LEU A 61 -14.45 8.21 18.29
C LEU A 61 -14.59 6.72 17.90
N LEU A 62 -15.37 6.44 16.86
CA LEU A 62 -15.64 5.07 16.39
C LEU A 62 -14.44 4.44 15.68
N GLY A 63 -13.56 5.25 15.09
CA GLY A 63 -12.30 4.78 14.50
C GLY A 63 -11.40 4.08 15.53
N ARG A 64 -11.43 4.51 16.81
CA ARG A 64 -10.73 3.80 17.90
C ARG A 64 -11.27 2.39 18.16
N LEU A 65 -12.53 2.13 17.80
CA LEU A 65 -13.18 0.82 17.90
C LEU A 65 -13.05 0.00 16.60
N ARG A 66 -12.21 0.42 15.65
CA ARG A 66 -12.02 -0.23 14.33
C ARG A 66 -13.32 -0.36 13.52
N GLN A 67 -14.24 0.60 13.69
CA GLN A 67 -15.51 0.62 12.95
C GLN A 67 -15.37 1.39 11.62
N PRO A 68 -15.98 0.92 10.52
CA PRO A 68 -16.00 1.64 9.25
C PRO A 68 -16.66 3.02 9.36
N ARG A 69 -16.12 4.01 8.63
CA ARG A 69 -16.60 5.40 8.59
C ARG A 69 -18.10 5.53 8.25
N VAL A 70 -18.62 4.62 7.44
CA VAL A 70 -20.05 4.56 7.06
C VAL A 70 -20.96 4.50 8.29
N ILE A 71 -20.55 3.79 9.35
CA ILE A 71 -21.34 3.67 10.58
C ILE A 71 -21.45 5.02 11.28
N SER A 72 -20.34 5.77 11.37
CA SER A 72 -20.37 7.13 11.94
C SER A 72 -21.20 8.10 11.10
N GLU A 73 -21.30 7.92 9.79
CA GLU A 73 -22.11 8.78 8.93
C GLU A 73 -23.60 8.57 9.15
N ILE A 74 -24.04 7.31 9.25
CA ILE A 74 -25.45 6.97 9.52
C ILE A 74 -25.84 7.39 10.94
N ILE A 75 -25.02 7.05 11.94
CA ILE A 75 -25.29 7.43 13.33
C ILE A 75 -25.28 8.96 13.47
N GLY A 76 -24.37 9.65 12.78
CA GLY A 76 -24.37 11.11 12.69
C GLY A 76 -25.70 11.66 12.18
N GLY A 77 -26.26 11.05 11.13
CA GLY A 77 -27.59 11.41 10.63
C GLY A 77 -28.73 11.09 11.60
N ILE A 78 -28.69 9.96 12.30
CA ILE A 78 -29.69 9.62 13.34
C ILE A 78 -29.65 10.63 14.49
N ILE A 79 -28.45 11.07 14.88
CA ILE A 79 -28.26 12.09 15.93
C ILE A 79 -28.79 13.45 15.46
N LEU A 80 -28.46 13.86 14.22
CA LEU A 80 -28.96 15.11 13.64
C LEU A 80 -30.46 15.09 13.35
N GLY A 81 -31.03 13.89 13.22
CA GLY A 81 -32.42 13.65 12.85
C GLY A 81 -33.42 13.78 13.99
N PRO A 82 -34.68 13.38 13.75
CA PRO A 82 -35.78 13.50 14.71
C PRO A 82 -35.56 12.68 15.99
N THR A 83 -34.64 11.71 15.96
CA THR A 83 -34.36 10.82 17.08
C THR A 83 -33.68 11.53 18.25
N VAL A 84 -32.74 12.45 18.00
CA VAL A 84 -31.96 13.12 19.06
C VAL A 84 -32.08 14.65 18.96
N MET A 85 -31.40 15.29 18.01
CA MET A 85 -31.37 16.75 17.91
C MET A 85 -32.68 17.34 17.41
N GLY A 86 -33.46 16.61 16.62
CA GLY A 86 -34.80 17.04 16.22
C GLY A 86 -35.80 17.15 17.37
N ARG A 87 -35.49 16.63 18.57
CA ARG A 87 -36.28 16.86 19.79
C ARG A 87 -36.05 18.24 20.41
N ILE A 88 -34.98 18.94 20.01
CA ILE A 88 -34.69 20.30 20.46
C ILE A 88 -35.67 21.25 19.74
N PRO A 89 -36.40 22.12 20.47
CA PRO A 89 -37.39 23.00 19.85
C PRO A 89 -36.73 23.90 18.81
N ASN A 90 -37.36 24.00 17.64
CA ASN A 90 -36.92 24.80 16.47
C ASN A 90 -35.61 24.34 15.77
N PHE A 91 -34.90 23.32 16.25
CA PHE A 91 -33.67 22.86 15.59
C PHE A 91 -33.96 22.33 14.18
N GLN A 92 -34.88 21.38 14.07
CA GLN A 92 -35.21 20.75 12.79
C GLN A 92 -35.82 21.74 11.80
N ASN A 93 -36.75 22.59 12.26
CA ASN A 93 -37.38 23.60 11.38
C ASN A 93 -36.41 24.69 10.91
N ARG A 94 -35.34 24.98 11.66
CA ARG A 94 -34.38 26.04 11.30
C ARG A 94 -33.20 25.52 10.48
N ILE A 95 -32.67 24.34 10.79
CA ILE A 95 -31.48 23.80 10.13
C ILE A 95 -31.84 22.82 9.01
N PHE A 96 -32.91 22.06 9.18
CA PHE A 96 -33.36 21.02 8.26
C PHE A 96 -34.83 21.20 7.85
N PRO A 97 -35.24 22.38 7.33
CA PRO A 97 -36.62 22.59 6.90
C PRO A 97 -36.96 21.68 5.72
N ASN A 98 -38.22 21.23 5.65
CA ASN A 98 -38.70 20.33 4.60
C ASN A 98 -38.46 20.89 3.19
N ASP A 99 -38.54 22.21 3.01
CA ASP A 99 -38.33 22.88 1.72
C ASP A 99 -36.88 22.78 1.22
N SER A 100 -35.91 22.58 2.13
CA SER A 100 -34.49 22.41 1.77
C SER A 100 -34.10 20.95 1.48
N MET A 101 -34.94 19.98 1.85
CA MET A 101 -34.66 18.55 1.69
C MET A 101 -34.46 18.11 0.24
N PRO A 102 -35.22 18.63 -0.76
CA PRO A 102 -34.98 18.29 -2.16
C PRO A 102 -33.57 18.66 -2.66
N LEU A 103 -33.02 19.80 -2.21
CA LEU A 103 -31.68 20.23 -2.60
C LEU A 103 -30.58 19.32 -2.02
N LEU A 104 -30.70 18.95 -0.75
CA LEU A 104 -29.83 17.95 -0.13
C LEU A 104 -30.00 16.59 -0.82
N GLY A 105 -31.24 16.20 -1.15
CA GLY A 105 -31.55 14.98 -1.88
C GLY A 105 -30.84 14.91 -3.22
N LEU A 106 -30.94 15.96 -4.05
CA LEU A 106 -30.26 16.07 -5.33
C LEU A 106 -28.74 15.96 -5.19
N THR A 107 -28.16 16.72 -4.25
CA THR A 107 -26.72 16.67 -3.95
C THR A 107 -26.28 15.26 -3.57
N SER A 108 -27.08 14.59 -2.74
CA SER A 108 -26.79 13.22 -2.29
C SER A 108 -26.92 12.20 -3.42
N THR A 109 -27.91 12.34 -4.32
CA THR A 109 -28.08 11.45 -5.47
C THR A 109 -26.94 11.59 -6.46
N VAL A 110 -26.49 12.82 -6.73
CA VAL A 110 -25.29 13.08 -7.55
C VAL A 110 -24.07 12.43 -6.91
N GLY A 111 -23.89 12.62 -5.60
CA GLY A 111 -22.86 11.93 -4.81
C GLY A 111 -22.90 10.42 -4.96
N LEU A 112 -24.10 9.85 -4.88
CA LEU A 112 -24.32 8.43 -4.98
C LEU A 112 -24.01 7.90 -6.40
N VAL A 113 -24.37 8.63 -7.45
CA VAL A 113 -24.02 8.30 -8.85
C VAL A 113 -22.51 8.19 -9.02
N PHE A 114 -21.74 9.18 -8.55
CA PHE A 114 -20.28 9.14 -8.61
C PHE A 114 -19.69 8.05 -7.71
N TYR A 115 -20.30 7.78 -6.56
CA TYR A 115 -19.89 6.68 -5.71
C TYR A 115 -20.09 5.33 -6.40
N LEU A 116 -21.24 5.10 -7.04
CA LEU A 116 -21.49 3.87 -7.78
C LEU A 116 -20.60 3.74 -9.01
N PHE A 117 -20.22 4.86 -9.62
CA PHE A 117 -19.20 4.87 -10.64
C PHE A 117 -17.85 4.35 -10.12
N LEU A 118 -17.39 4.81 -8.94
CA LEU A 118 -16.18 4.28 -8.31
C LEU A 118 -16.31 2.79 -7.96
N VAL A 119 -17.47 2.36 -7.45
CA VAL A 119 -17.74 0.93 -7.19
C VAL A 119 -17.70 0.12 -8.49
N GLY A 120 -18.27 0.62 -9.58
CA GLY A 120 -18.21 -0.04 -10.89
C GLY A 120 -16.79 -0.13 -11.44
N LEU A 121 -15.95 0.87 -11.15
CA LEU A 121 -14.51 0.83 -11.43
C LEU A 121 -13.75 -0.17 -10.57
N GLU A 122 -14.22 -0.45 -9.35
CA GLU A 122 -13.56 -1.40 -8.45
C GLU A 122 -13.72 -2.87 -8.86
N ILE A 123 -14.69 -3.18 -9.73
CA ILE A 123 -14.97 -4.55 -10.15
C ILE A 123 -14.01 -4.97 -11.27
N ASP A 124 -12.97 -5.74 -10.92
CA ASP A 124 -12.14 -6.43 -11.89
C ASP A 124 -12.61 -7.88 -12.14
N THR A 125 -13.08 -8.12 -13.37
CA THR A 125 -13.46 -9.44 -13.87
C THR A 125 -12.34 -10.49 -13.86
N ARG A 126 -11.06 -10.07 -13.89
CA ARG A 126 -9.90 -11.00 -13.90
C ARG A 126 -9.72 -11.68 -12.55
N VAL A 127 -9.88 -10.93 -11.45
CA VAL A 127 -9.73 -11.44 -10.07
C VAL A 127 -10.78 -12.50 -9.75
N ILE A 128 -12.00 -12.35 -10.26
CA ILE A 128 -13.10 -13.32 -10.11
C ILE A 128 -12.72 -14.70 -10.68
N LYS A 129 -11.93 -14.73 -11.77
CA LYS A 129 -11.66 -15.95 -12.53
C LYS A 129 -10.64 -16.88 -11.89
N ARG A 130 -9.73 -16.38 -11.03
CA ARG A 130 -8.61 -17.16 -10.46
C ARG A 130 -9.04 -18.16 -9.39
N ASN A 131 -9.99 -17.79 -8.52
CA ASN A 131 -10.53 -18.62 -7.42
C ASN A 131 -12.06 -18.84 -7.53
N ALA A 132 -12.56 -18.95 -8.77
CA ALA A 132 -13.99 -18.94 -9.09
C ALA A 132 -14.79 -20.08 -8.46
N GLY A 133 -14.20 -21.29 -8.34
CA GLY A 133 -14.93 -22.48 -7.88
C GLY A 133 -15.48 -22.37 -6.46
N ALA A 134 -14.60 -22.15 -5.48
CA ALA A 134 -15.00 -22.03 -4.08
C ALA A 134 -15.83 -20.74 -3.83
N SER A 135 -15.41 -19.63 -4.43
CA SER A 135 -16.09 -18.33 -4.27
C SER A 135 -17.51 -18.32 -4.86
N ALA A 136 -17.74 -19.02 -5.98
CA ALA A 136 -19.07 -19.12 -6.59
C ALA A 136 -20.05 -19.90 -5.71
N VAL A 137 -19.62 -21.02 -5.12
CA VAL A 137 -20.49 -21.82 -4.23
C VAL A 137 -20.88 -21.02 -3.00
N VAL A 138 -19.92 -20.32 -2.38
CA VAL A 138 -20.17 -19.44 -1.22
C VAL A 138 -21.09 -18.27 -1.61
N SER A 139 -20.89 -17.66 -2.77
CA SER A 139 -21.75 -16.59 -3.30
C SER A 139 -23.19 -17.07 -3.51
N ILE A 140 -23.41 -18.19 -4.20
CA ILE A 140 -24.74 -18.73 -4.50
C ILE A 140 -25.49 -19.08 -3.20
N ALA A 141 -24.84 -19.80 -2.27
CA ALA A 141 -25.46 -20.14 -1.00
C ALA A 141 -25.73 -18.90 -0.14
N GLY A 142 -24.77 -17.97 -0.13
CA GLY A 142 -24.87 -16.68 0.55
C GLY A 142 -25.93 -15.74 -0.04
N LEU A 143 -26.50 -16.06 -1.19
CA LEU A 143 -27.59 -15.31 -1.81
C LEU A 143 -28.94 -16.04 -1.63
N ILE A 144 -29.03 -17.31 -2.02
CA ILE A 144 -30.31 -18.06 -2.06
C ILE A 144 -30.90 -18.24 -0.66
N VAL A 145 -30.08 -18.66 0.32
CA VAL A 145 -30.58 -18.96 1.67
C VAL A 145 -31.09 -17.69 2.38
N PRO A 146 -30.34 -16.57 2.39
CA PRO A 146 -30.83 -15.32 2.96
C PRO A 146 -32.02 -14.71 2.22
N LEU A 147 -32.08 -14.83 0.88
CA LEU A 147 -33.27 -14.41 0.11
C LEU A 147 -34.51 -15.18 0.53
N GLY A 148 -34.42 -16.51 0.66
CA GLY A 148 -35.56 -17.34 1.07
C GLY A 148 -36.03 -17.04 2.49
N LEU A 149 -35.10 -16.90 3.44
CA LEU A 149 -35.44 -16.55 4.83
C LEU A 149 -35.91 -15.10 4.97
N GLY A 150 -35.38 -14.17 4.16
CA GLY A 150 -35.87 -12.81 4.06
C GLY A 150 -37.30 -12.74 3.51
N ALA A 151 -37.62 -13.57 2.50
CA ALA A 151 -38.98 -13.70 1.99
C ALA A 151 -39.94 -14.22 3.06
N ALA A 152 -39.53 -15.24 3.83
CA ALA A 152 -40.33 -15.75 4.96
C ALA A 152 -40.57 -14.69 6.04
N LEU A 153 -39.54 -13.90 6.37
CA LEU A 153 -39.62 -12.79 7.32
C LEU A 153 -40.57 -11.68 6.82
N ALA A 154 -40.56 -11.42 5.50
CA ALA A 154 -41.41 -10.40 4.89
C ALA A 154 -42.90 -10.66 5.08
N ILE A 155 -43.33 -11.93 5.10
CA ILE A 155 -44.73 -12.32 5.33
C ILE A 155 -45.21 -11.77 6.67
N GLY A 156 -44.42 -11.97 7.73
CA GLY A 156 -44.75 -11.51 9.07
C GLY A 156 -44.73 -9.98 9.20
N ILE A 157 -43.82 -9.30 8.50
CA ILE A 157 -43.75 -7.83 8.52
C ILE A 157 -44.91 -7.21 7.73
N TYR A 158 -45.26 -7.79 6.58
CA TYR A 158 -46.33 -7.32 5.71
C TYR A 158 -47.68 -7.32 6.41
N HIS A 159 -48.02 -8.41 7.11
CA HIS A 159 -49.31 -8.51 7.79
C HIS A 159 -49.46 -7.59 9.00
N GLU A 160 -48.35 -7.26 9.68
CA GLU A 160 -48.38 -6.48 10.93
C GLU A 160 -48.18 -4.98 10.69
N PHE A 161 -47.30 -4.59 9.77
CA PHE A 161 -46.84 -3.21 9.64
C PHE A 161 -47.19 -2.55 8.32
N VAL A 162 -47.62 -3.29 7.29
CA VAL A 162 -47.88 -2.73 5.96
C VAL A 162 -49.37 -2.67 5.68
N ASP A 163 -49.81 -1.52 5.16
CA ASP A 163 -51.17 -1.33 4.69
C ASP A 163 -51.37 -2.11 3.38
N GLN A 164 -52.10 -3.22 3.46
CA GLN A 164 -52.35 -4.16 2.36
C GLN A 164 -53.09 -3.52 1.17
N SER A 165 -53.66 -2.32 1.36
CA SER A 165 -54.34 -1.58 0.30
C SER A 165 -53.41 -0.80 -0.63
N LYS A 166 -52.14 -0.59 -0.25
CA LYS A 166 -51.20 0.29 -0.96
C LYS A 166 -50.05 -0.41 -1.66
N VAL A 167 -49.62 -1.58 -1.17
CA VAL A 167 -48.42 -2.27 -1.65
C VAL A 167 -48.76 -3.70 -2.02
N ASP A 168 -48.34 -4.14 -3.21
CA ASP A 168 -48.50 -5.54 -3.61
C ASP A 168 -47.64 -6.47 -2.75
N PHE A 169 -48.23 -7.57 -2.30
CA PHE A 169 -47.56 -8.55 -1.44
C PHE A 169 -46.29 -9.13 -2.10
N GLY A 170 -46.36 -9.46 -3.38
CA GLY A 170 -45.23 -10.05 -4.11
C GLY A 170 -44.05 -9.09 -4.21
N LEU A 171 -44.32 -7.82 -4.50
CA LEU A 171 -43.30 -6.77 -4.57
C LEU A 171 -42.69 -6.49 -3.20
N PHE A 172 -43.49 -6.45 -2.13
CA PHE A 172 -42.98 -6.26 -0.78
C PHE A 172 -42.08 -7.42 -0.34
N VAL A 173 -42.50 -8.66 -0.58
CA VAL A 173 -41.72 -9.87 -0.25
C VAL A 173 -40.40 -9.89 -1.02
N LEU A 174 -40.43 -9.61 -2.32
CA LEU A 174 -39.23 -9.51 -3.15
C LEU A 174 -38.28 -8.44 -2.61
N PHE A 175 -38.80 -7.26 -2.30
CA PHE A 175 -38.01 -6.14 -1.81
C PHE A 175 -37.32 -6.47 -0.48
N VAL A 176 -38.05 -7.00 0.50
CA VAL A 176 -37.50 -7.38 1.82
C VAL A 176 -36.50 -8.53 1.69
N ALA A 177 -36.79 -9.52 0.84
CA ALA A 177 -35.85 -10.60 0.55
C ALA A 177 -34.52 -10.04 0.04
N VAL A 178 -34.57 -9.16 -0.96
CA VAL A 178 -33.39 -8.51 -1.56
C VAL A 178 -32.64 -7.69 -0.52
N ALA A 179 -33.32 -6.87 0.30
CA ALA A 179 -32.68 -6.09 1.35
C ALA A 179 -31.93 -6.97 2.39
N VAL A 180 -32.55 -8.08 2.81
CA VAL A 180 -31.92 -9.04 3.74
C VAL A 180 -30.76 -9.79 3.07
N GLY A 181 -30.90 -10.11 1.79
CA GLY A 181 -29.98 -10.97 1.03
C GLY A 181 -28.75 -10.30 0.44
N ILE A 182 -28.71 -8.97 0.31
CA ILE A 182 -27.53 -8.28 -0.24
C ILE A 182 -26.38 -8.21 0.78
N THR A 183 -25.15 -8.43 0.31
CA THR A 183 -23.89 -8.18 1.05
C THR A 183 -23.21 -6.96 0.45
N ALA A 184 -22.65 -6.08 1.29
CA ALA A 184 -22.00 -4.86 0.80
C ALA A 184 -20.50 -5.09 0.53
N PHE A 185 -20.12 -5.27 -0.74
CA PHE A 185 -18.73 -5.45 -1.15
C PHE A 185 -17.78 -4.32 -0.68
N PRO A 186 -18.11 -3.02 -0.83
CA PRO A 186 -17.17 -1.96 -0.44
C PRO A 186 -16.88 -1.92 1.07
N VAL A 187 -17.87 -2.25 1.90
CA VAL A 187 -17.69 -2.30 3.36
C VAL A 187 -16.91 -3.54 3.77
N LEU A 188 -17.23 -4.70 3.17
CA LEU A 188 -16.46 -5.92 3.33
C LEU A 188 -14.98 -5.69 3.01
N CYS A 189 -14.71 -5.04 1.88
CA CYS A 189 -13.37 -4.76 1.44
C CYS A 189 -12.61 -3.87 2.44
N ARG A 190 -13.24 -2.77 2.90
CA ARG A 190 -12.66 -1.92 3.95
C ARG A 190 -12.39 -2.68 5.25
N ILE A 191 -13.27 -3.58 5.66
CA ILE A 191 -13.05 -4.42 6.85
C ILE A 191 -11.85 -5.34 6.62
N LEU A 192 -11.72 -5.97 5.44
CA LEU A 192 -10.58 -6.82 5.12
C LEU A 192 -9.26 -6.03 5.06
N THR A 193 -9.26 -4.82 4.51
CA THR A 193 -8.09 -3.91 4.53
C THR A 193 -7.72 -3.54 5.96
N ALA A 194 -8.69 -3.10 6.77
CA ALA A 194 -8.47 -2.71 8.16
C ALA A 194 -8.00 -3.87 9.04
N LEU A 195 -8.45 -5.09 8.72
CA LEU A 195 -8.03 -6.31 9.40
C LEU A 195 -6.79 -6.95 8.79
N LYS A 196 -6.24 -6.42 7.68
CA LYS A 196 -5.08 -6.96 6.97
C LYS A 196 -5.27 -8.41 6.54
N LEU A 197 -6.41 -8.66 5.89
CA LEU A 197 -6.83 -9.98 5.42
C LEU A 197 -6.92 -10.07 3.89
N LEU A 198 -6.65 -8.99 3.15
CA LEU A 198 -6.80 -8.94 1.68
C LEU A 198 -6.03 -10.06 0.97
N ASP A 199 -4.81 -10.36 1.42
CA ASP A 199 -3.90 -11.34 0.79
C ASP A 199 -4.03 -12.76 1.37
N THR A 200 -5.02 -13.00 2.23
CA THR A 200 -5.30 -14.34 2.79
C THR A 200 -6.29 -15.09 1.91
N THR A 201 -6.25 -16.42 1.93
CA THR A 201 -7.21 -17.26 1.19
C THR A 201 -8.66 -16.95 1.59
N VAL A 202 -8.91 -16.71 2.88
CA VAL A 202 -10.20 -16.27 3.44
C VAL A 202 -10.64 -14.93 2.85
N GLY A 203 -9.72 -13.95 2.80
CA GLY A 203 -10.00 -12.63 2.25
C GLY A 203 -10.32 -12.66 0.76
N ILE A 204 -9.57 -13.44 -0.03
CA ILE A 204 -9.76 -13.54 -1.48
C ILE A 204 -11.10 -14.22 -1.82
N VAL A 205 -11.44 -15.32 -1.13
CA VAL A 205 -12.73 -15.99 -1.31
C VAL A 205 -13.88 -15.09 -0.88
N ALA A 206 -13.75 -14.39 0.25
CA ALA A 206 -14.74 -13.43 0.71
C ALA A 206 -14.91 -12.27 -0.30
N LEU A 207 -13.83 -11.66 -0.79
CA LEU A 207 -13.89 -10.59 -1.78
C LEU A 207 -14.56 -11.06 -3.07
N SER A 208 -14.12 -12.19 -3.64
CA SER A 208 -14.66 -12.72 -4.88
C SER A 208 -16.16 -13.07 -4.76
N ALA A 209 -16.56 -13.74 -3.67
CA ALA A 209 -17.96 -14.02 -3.39
C ALA A 209 -18.77 -12.74 -3.15
N GLY A 210 -18.18 -11.74 -2.49
CA GLY A 210 -18.77 -10.43 -2.25
C GLY A 210 -19.06 -9.67 -3.54
N VAL A 211 -18.09 -9.62 -4.48
CA VAL A 211 -18.26 -9.00 -5.80
C VAL A 211 -19.36 -9.70 -6.59
N GLY A 212 -19.38 -11.04 -6.61
CA GLY A 212 -20.45 -11.80 -7.26
C GLY A 212 -21.83 -11.48 -6.68
N ASN A 213 -21.94 -11.44 -5.35
CA ASN A 213 -23.16 -11.07 -4.65
C ASN A 213 -23.60 -9.63 -4.92
N ASP A 214 -22.67 -8.69 -5.05
CA ASP A 214 -22.96 -7.28 -5.34
C ASP A 214 -23.53 -7.13 -6.75
N ILE A 215 -22.91 -7.76 -7.77
CA ILE A 215 -23.40 -7.76 -9.16
C ILE A 215 -24.82 -8.32 -9.23
N VAL A 216 -25.07 -9.47 -8.60
CA VAL A 216 -26.42 -10.07 -8.60
C VAL A 216 -27.39 -9.22 -7.79
N GLY A 217 -26.95 -8.63 -6.68
CA GLY A 217 -27.73 -7.69 -5.88
C GLY A 217 -28.21 -6.49 -6.69
N TRP A 218 -27.36 -5.91 -7.54
CA TRP A 218 -27.73 -4.82 -8.44
C TRP A 218 -28.73 -5.26 -9.51
N ILE A 219 -28.59 -6.45 -10.08
CA ILE A 219 -29.56 -6.99 -11.04
C ILE A 219 -30.93 -7.18 -10.36
N LEU A 220 -30.95 -7.77 -9.16
CA LEU A 220 -32.18 -7.98 -8.39
C LEU A 220 -32.82 -6.66 -7.96
N LEU A 221 -32.01 -5.67 -7.57
CA LEU A 221 -32.51 -4.34 -7.21
C LEU A 221 -33.09 -3.61 -8.42
N ALA A 222 -32.38 -3.61 -9.56
CA ALA A 222 -32.86 -3.00 -10.79
C ALA A 222 -34.19 -3.62 -11.24
N LEU A 223 -34.29 -4.95 -11.17
CA LEU A 223 -35.53 -5.68 -11.45
C LEU A 223 -36.65 -5.27 -10.49
N THR A 224 -36.36 -5.20 -9.19
CA THR A 224 -37.36 -4.81 -8.17
C THR A 224 -37.86 -3.38 -8.41
N VAL A 225 -36.97 -2.43 -8.68
CA VAL A 225 -37.34 -1.03 -8.98
C VAL A 225 -38.11 -0.90 -10.29
N ALA A 226 -37.70 -1.62 -11.33
CA ALA A 226 -38.41 -1.62 -12.60
C ALA A 226 -39.85 -2.16 -12.46
N LEU A 227 -40.04 -3.20 -11.64
CA LEU A 227 -41.37 -3.73 -11.34
C LEU A 227 -42.22 -2.77 -10.49
N LEU A 228 -41.60 -2.03 -9.57
CA LEU A 228 -42.28 -1.03 -8.73
C LEU A 228 -42.75 0.19 -9.52
N ASN A 229 -41.95 0.66 -10.48
CA ASN A 229 -42.27 1.84 -11.28
C ASN A 229 -43.20 1.55 -12.46
N ALA A 230 -43.42 0.28 -12.79
CA ALA A 230 -44.26 -0.12 -13.90
C ALA A 230 -45.75 -0.04 -13.53
N SER A 231 -46.52 0.75 -14.28
CA SER A 231 -47.97 0.82 -14.15
C SER A 231 -48.70 -0.43 -14.65
N SER A 232 -48.03 -1.25 -15.47
CA SER A 232 -48.51 -2.51 -16.03
C SER A 232 -47.36 -3.49 -16.29
N GLY A 233 -47.65 -4.79 -16.37
CA GLY A 233 -46.65 -5.81 -16.72
C GLY A 233 -45.99 -5.57 -18.09
N LEU A 234 -46.72 -4.96 -19.04
CA LEU A 234 -46.18 -4.61 -20.36
C LEU A 234 -45.19 -3.43 -20.28
N THR A 235 -45.48 -2.42 -19.46
CA THR A 235 -44.51 -1.34 -19.21
C THR A 235 -43.27 -1.85 -18.50
N ALA A 236 -43.39 -2.78 -17.56
CA ALA A 236 -42.24 -3.42 -16.90
C ALA A 236 -41.34 -4.14 -17.91
N LEU A 237 -41.94 -4.86 -18.86
CA LEU A 237 -41.21 -5.54 -19.93
C LEU A 237 -40.46 -4.56 -20.83
N TRP A 238 -41.08 -3.45 -21.22
CA TRP A 238 -40.42 -2.41 -22.03
C TRP A 238 -39.27 -1.75 -21.28
N VAL A 239 -39.44 -1.41 -20.00
CA VAL A 239 -38.37 -0.88 -19.15
C VAL A 239 -37.20 -1.87 -19.09
N LEU A 240 -37.48 -3.15 -18.89
CA LEU A 240 -36.46 -4.21 -18.86
C LEU A 240 -35.74 -4.35 -20.21
N LEU A 241 -36.45 -4.35 -21.34
CA LEU A 241 -35.84 -4.41 -22.66
C LEU A 241 -34.97 -3.18 -22.97
N CYS A 242 -35.43 -1.99 -22.59
CA CYS A 242 -34.64 -0.76 -22.70
C CYS A 242 -33.37 -0.81 -21.85
N CYS A 243 -33.45 -1.35 -20.62
CA CYS A 243 -32.27 -1.54 -19.77
C CYS A 243 -31.26 -2.50 -20.42
N VAL A 244 -31.71 -3.65 -20.90
CA VAL A 244 -30.84 -4.62 -21.57
C VAL A 244 -30.21 -4.01 -22.82
N GLY A 245 -31.00 -3.31 -23.64
CA GLY A 245 -30.50 -2.62 -24.83
C GLY A 245 -29.46 -1.54 -24.47
N TYR A 246 -29.70 -0.78 -23.41
CA TYR A 246 -28.78 0.25 -22.94
C TYR A 246 -27.47 -0.34 -22.39
N ILE A 247 -27.54 -1.45 -21.65
CA ILE A 247 -26.35 -2.18 -21.17
C ILE A 247 -25.52 -2.68 -22.35
N ILE A 248 -26.13 -3.27 -23.38
CA ILE A 248 -25.44 -3.71 -24.59
C ILE A 248 -24.79 -2.52 -25.31
N PHE A 249 -25.51 -1.41 -25.44
CA PHE A 249 -24.98 -0.19 -26.04
C PHE A 249 -23.77 0.37 -25.25
N LEU A 250 -23.81 0.35 -23.93
CA LEU A 250 -22.69 0.80 -23.11
C LEU A 250 -21.48 -0.16 -23.20
N LEU A 251 -21.70 -1.47 -23.09
CA LEU A 251 -20.64 -2.47 -23.03
C LEU A 251 -19.91 -2.68 -24.36
N TYR A 252 -20.56 -2.46 -25.51
CA TYR A 252 -19.96 -2.70 -26.81
C TYR A 252 -19.51 -1.41 -27.51
N PRO A 253 -20.39 -0.58 -28.13
CA PRO A 253 -19.95 0.58 -28.90
C PRO A 253 -19.30 1.65 -28.03
N VAL A 254 -19.87 1.98 -26.86
CA VAL A 254 -19.30 3.03 -25.99
C VAL A 254 -17.97 2.59 -25.38
N ARG A 255 -17.88 1.35 -24.89
CA ARG A 255 -16.60 0.77 -24.41
C ARG A 255 -15.52 0.78 -25.48
N TRP A 256 -15.87 0.38 -26.69
CA TRP A 256 -14.93 0.36 -27.80
C TRP A 256 -14.46 1.78 -28.16
N ALA A 257 -15.38 2.73 -28.28
CA ALA A 257 -15.07 4.13 -28.55
C ALA A 257 -14.20 4.76 -27.44
N TYR A 258 -14.54 4.51 -26.16
CA TYR A 258 -13.76 4.98 -25.02
C TYR A 258 -12.34 4.42 -25.04
N LYS A 259 -12.18 3.11 -25.26
CA LYS A 259 -10.86 2.46 -25.33
C LYS A 259 -10.05 2.96 -26.52
N TRP A 260 -10.69 3.22 -27.66
CA TRP A 260 -10.02 3.79 -28.83
C TRP A 260 -9.51 5.21 -28.55
N LEU A 261 -10.34 6.06 -27.94
CA LEU A 261 -9.96 7.44 -27.61
C LEU A 261 -8.88 7.50 -26.52
N ALA A 262 -8.98 6.64 -25.51
CA ALA A 262 -8.01 6.54 -24.43
C ALA A 262 -6.63 6.06 -24.92
N ARG A 263 -6.58 5.21 -25.96
CA ARG A 263 -5.32 4.87 -26.65
C ARG A 263 -4.80 6.01 -27.50
N ARG A 264 -5.66 6.68 -28.28
CA ARG A 264 -5.23 7.81 -29.13
C ARG A 264 -4.66 8.99 -28.34
N THR A 265 -5.14 9.20 -27.12
CA THR A 265 -4.65 10.25 -26.22
C THR A 265 -3.40 9.84 -25.44
N GLY A 266 -2.93 8.58 -25.55
CA GLY A 266 -1.81 8.06 -24.75
C GLY A 266 -2.11 7.88 -23.26
N SER A 267 -3.34 8.15 -22.80
CA SER A 267 -3.70 8.12 -21.38
C SER A 267 -3.60 6.71 -20.77
N ILE A 268 -3.86 5.66 -21.57
CA ILE A 268 -3.67 4.26 -21.13
C ILE A 268 -2.17 3.92 -21.04
N GLU A 269 -1.34 4.43 -21.92
CA GLU A 269 0.10 4.13 -21.93
C GLU A 269 0.84 4.85 -20.79
N GLN A 270 0.40 6.06 -20.44
CA GLN A 270 0.91 6.80 -19.28
C GLN A 270 0.33 6.31 -17.94
N GLY A 271 -0.70 5.46 -17.94
CA GLY A 271 -1.37 5.00 -16.72
C GLY A 271 -2.10 6.11 -15.94
N SER A 272 -2.28 7.30 -16.53
CA SER A 272 -2.94 8.44 -15.91
C SER A 272 -3.89 9.16 -16.88
N PRO A 273 -5.06 9.63 -16.41
CA PRO A 273 -6.03 10.28 -17.29
C PRO A 273 -5.63 11.72 -17.59
N THR A 274 -5.57 12.06 -18.88
CA THR A 274 -5.46 13.44 -19.35
C THR A 274 -6.69 14.25 -18.89
N ALA A 275 -6.56 15.57 -18.70
CA ALA A 275 -7.68 16.44 -18.31
C ALA A 275 -8.91 16.29 -19.23
N ALA A 276 -8.72 16.19 -20.54
CA ALA A 276 -9.80 15.94 -21.49
C ALA A 276 -10.49 14.58 -21.25
N MET A 277 -9.71 13.55 -20.94
CA MET A 277 -10.23 12.22 -20.66
C MET A 277 -11.03 12.20 -19.36
N MET A 278 -10.56 12.88 -18.31
CA MET A 278 -11.31 13.10 -17.07
C MET A 278 -12.67 13.75 -17.34
N SER A 279 -12.70 14.82 -18.14
CA SER A 279 -13.96 15.51 -18.48
C SER A 279 -14.91 14.58 -19.25
N ILE A 280 -14.41 13.81 -20.20
CA ILE A 280 -15.21 12.83 -20.97
C ILE A 280 -15.80 11.77 -20.04
N THR A 281 -15.00 11.23 -19.12
CA THR A 281 -15.49 10.28 -18.11
C THR A 281 -16.61 10.87 -17.29
N LEU A 282 -16.45 12.09 -16.76
CA LEU A 282 -17.50 12.75 -15.96
C LEU A 282 -18.78 12.97 -16.76
N VAL A 283 -18.66 13.36 -18.03
CA VAL A 283 -19.81 13.51 -18.94
C VAL A 283 -20.49 12.16 -19.16
N ILE A 284 -19.74 11.08 -19.40
CA ILE A 284 -20.31 9.74 -19.57
C ILE A 284 -21.07 9.29 -18.32
N VAL A 285 -20.53 9.54 -17.13
CA VAL A 285 -21.21 9.20 -15.86
C VAL A 285 -22.54 9.94 -15.74
N LEU A 286 -22.56 11.25 -15.99
CA LEU A 286 -23.78 12.06 -15.89
C LEU A 286 -24.81 11.70 -16.96
N VAL A 287 -24.37 11.53 -18.21
CA VAL A 287 -25.23 11.10 -19.33
C VAL A 287 -25.82 9.72 -19.03
N SER A 288 -25.02 8.80 -18.49
CA SER A 288 -25.48 7.48 -18.14
C SER A 288 -26.53 7.50 -17.04
N ALA A 289 -26.29 8.28 -15.98
CA ALA A 289 -27.26 8.47 -14.91
C ALA A 289 -28.59 9.06 -15.41
N PHE A 290 -28.51 10.08 -16.28
CA PHE A 290 -29.67 10.70 -16.91
C PHE A 290 -30.48 9.72 -17.77
N PHE A 291 -29.83 8.90 -18.61
CA PHE A 291 -30.52 7.91 -19.42
C PHE A 291 -31.20 6.83 -18.58
N THR A 292 -30.56 6.36 -17.50
CA THR A 292 -31.19 5.37 -16.62
C THR A 292 -32.44 5.92 -15.92
N ASP A 293 -32.41 7.20 -15.51
CA ASP A 293 -33.55 7.87 -14.90
C ASP A 293 -34.74 7.99 -15.86
N ILE A 294 -34.48 8.36 -17.13
CA ILE A 294 -35.52 8.45 -18.17
C ILE A 294 -36.19 7.11 -18.44
N ILE A 295 -35.43 6.01 -18.39
CA ILE A 295 -35.97 4.65 -18.61
C ILE A 295 -36.88 4.22 -17.44
N GLY A 296 -36.90 4.95 -16.32
CA GLY A 296 -37.68 4.63 -15.13
C GLY A 296 -36.91 3.76 -14.13
N VAL A 297 -35.58 3.72 -14.25
CA VAL A 297 -34.67 3.03 -13.31
C VAL A 297 -33.86 4.09 -12.55
N HIS A 298 -33.43 3.78 -11.34
CA HIS A 298 -32.74 4.77 -10.50
C HIS A 298 -31.42 5.27 -11.16
N PRO A 299 -31.09 6.59 -11.14
CA PRO A 299 -29.91 7.16 -11.80
C PRO A 299 -28.55 6.53 -11.43
N ILE A 300 -28.48 5.95 -10.24
CA ILE A 300 -27.26 5.31 -9.69
C ILE A 300 -26.77 4.15 -10.55
N PHE A 301 -27.69 3.45 -11.23
CA PHE A 301 -27.35 2.34 -12.11
C PHE A 301 -26.56 2.82 -13.33
N GLY A 302 -26.87 4.02 -13.82
CA GLY A 302 -26.10 4.64 -14.90
C GLY A 302 -24.66 4.92 -14.48
N GLY A 303 -24.45 5.43 -13.26
CA GLY A 303 -23.11 5.61 -12.69
C GLY A 303 -22.33 4.29 -12.60
N PHE A 304 -22.96 3.25 -12.06
CA PHE A 304 -22.38 1.91 -11.97
C PHE A 304 -21.97 1.33 -13.33
N LEU A 305 -22.88 1.38 -14.31
CA LEU A 305 -22.61 0.89 -15.68
C LEU A 305 -21.49 1.68 -16.35
N ALA A 306 -21.41 2.99 -16.14
CA ALA A 306 -20.33 3.81 -16.66
C ALA A 306 -18.96 3.39 -16.09
N GLY A 307 -18.90 2.97 -14.82
CA GLY A 307 -17.68 2.45 -14.19
C GLY A 307 -17.20 1.14 -14.83
N LEU A 308 -18.12 0.20 -15.08
CA LEU A 308 -17.81 -1.10 -15.69
C LEU A 308 -17.19 -1.02 -17.09
N ILE A 309 -17.46 0.06 -17.83
CA ILE A 309 -16.97 0.28 -19.19
C ILE A 309 -15.49 0.62 -19.23
N ILE A 310 -14.96 1.22 -18.15
CA ILE A 310 -13.62 1.77 -18.13
C ILE A 310 -12.58 0.64 -18.09
N PRO A 311 -11.52 0.71 -18.92
CA PRO A 311 -10.48 -0.31 -18.92
C PRO A 311 -9.57 -0.20 -17.69
N HIS A 312 -9.33 -1.34 -17.07
CA HIS A 312 -8.32 -1.57 -16.02
C HIS A 312 -6.89 -1.76 -16.55
N ASP A 313 -6.65 -1.39 -17.82
CA ASP A 313 -5.32 -1.57 -18.43
C ASP A 313 -4.34 -0.52 -17.86
N ASN A 314 -3.12 -0.96 -17.52
CA ASN A 314 -1.99 -0.13 -17.09
C ASN A 314 -2.26 0.80 -15.87
N GLY A 315 -3.14 0.41 -14.95
CA GLY A 315 -3.44 1.21 -13.76
C GLY A 315 -4.23 2.50 -14.04
N TYR A 316 -4.77 2.67 -15.26
CA TYR A 316 -5.60 3.82 -15.62
C TYR A 316 -6.81 3.98 -14.69
N ALA A 317 -7.48 2.88 -14.37
CA ALA A 317 -8.63 2.87 -13.45
C ALA A 317 -8.22 3.34 -12.04
N ILE A 318 -7.05 2.92 -11.54
CA ILE A 318 -6.51 3.35 -10.24
C ILE A 318 -6.35 4.87 -10.19
N SER A 319 -5.70 5.45 -11.20
CA SER A 319 -5.46 6.91 -11.23
C SER A 319 -6.76 7.71 -11.34
N LEU A 320 -7.76 7.15 -12.01
CA LEU A 320 -9.10 7.75 -12.11
C LEU A 320 -9.83 7.76 -10.77
N VAL A 321 -9.76 6.63 -10.04
CA VAL A 321 -10.28 6.50 -8.67
C VAL A 321 -9.56 7.49 -7.74
N GLU A 322 -8.23 7.54 -7.74
CA GLU A 322 -7.44 8.44 -6.88
C GLU A 322 -7.84 9.92 -7.03
N LYS A 323 -8.17 10.36 -8.25
CA LYS A 323 -8.56 11.76 -8.52
C LYS A 323 -9.98 12.11 -8.08
N GLN A 324 -10.89 11.12 -7.98
CA GLN A 324 -12.32 11.35 -7.70
C GLN A 324 -12.77 10.83 -6.33
N GLU A 325 -12.06 9.87 -5.76
CA GLU A 325 -12.44 9.22 -4.50
C GLU A 325 -12.54 10.22 -3.35
N ASP A 326 -11.59 11.14 -3.20
CA ASP A 326 -11.55 12.06 -2.06
C ASP A 326 -12.77 12.99 -2.04
N ILE A 327 -13.17 13.56 -3.19
CA ILE A 327 -14.35 14.44 -3.27
C ILE A 327 -15.65 13.64 -3.04
N VAL A 328 -15.74 12.43 -3.57
CA VAL A 328 -16.95 11.61 -3.42
C VAL A 328 -17.09 11.11 -1.98
N THR A 329 -16.04 10.52 -1.42
CA THR A 329 -16.10 9.84 -0.12
C THR A 329 -16.01 10.79 1.07
N MET A 330 -15.30 11.92 0.95
CA MET A 330 -15.18 12.86 2.08
C MET A 330 -16.29 13.89 2.14
N LEU A 331 -16.89 14.26 0.99
CA LEU A 331 -17.90 15.32 0.91
C LEU A 331 -19.29 14.78 0.57
N LEU A 332 -19.43 14.08 -0.56
CA LEU A 332 -20.75 13.75 -1.11
C LEU A 332 -21.42 12.57 -0.40
N LEU A 333 -20.65 11.55 -0.06
CA LEU A 333 -21.12 10.32 0.57
C LEU A 333 -21.67 10.54 2.00
N PRO A 334 -21.02 11.34 2.89
CA PRO A 334 -21.59 11.69 4.19
C PRO A 334 -22.95 12.37 4.12
N ILE A 335 -23.19 13.19 3.09
CA ILE A 335 -24.49 13.87 2.89
C ILE A 335 -25.59 12.84 2.66
N TYR A 336 -25.32 11.82 1.83
CA TYR A 336 -26.26 10.73 1.56
C TYR A 336 -26.63 9.94 2.82
N PHE A 337 -25.64 9.45 3.57
CA PHE A 337 -25.92 8.65 4.76
C PHE A 337 -26.53 9.45 5.88
N THR A 338 -26.16 10.72 5.99
CA THR A 338 -26.82 11.61 6.94
C THR A 338 -28.27 11.83 6.55
N LEU A 339 -28.59 12.04 5.27
CA LEU A 339 -29.97 12.15 4.81
C LEU A 339 -30.78 10.87 5.09
N SER A 340 -30.17 9.70 4.90
CA SER A 340 -30.77 8.42 5.29
C SER A 340 -31.04 8.37 6.81
N GLY A 341 -30.08 8.81 7.64
CA GLY A 341 -30.24 8.87 9.09
C GLY A 341 -31.25 9.91 9.57
N LEU A 342 -31.37 11.05 8.87
CA LEU A 342 -32.38 12.09 9.14
C LEU A 342 -33.81 11.56 8.92
N ARG A 343 -34.00 10.60 8.01
CA ARG A 343 -35.28 9.91 7.78
C ARG A 343 -35.56 8.82 8.82
N THR A 344 -34.57 8.40 9.59
CA THR A 344 -34.72 7.39 10.64
C THR A 344 -35.31 7.99 11.90
N ASN A 345 -36.39 7.39 12.39
CA ASN A 345 -37.02 7.80 13.64
C ASN A 345 -37.13 6.62 14.60
N LEU A 346 -36.14 6.50 15.50
CA LEU A 346 -36.14 5.45 16.52
C LEU A 346 -37.24 5.64 17.57
N GLY A 347 -37.85 6.83 17.65
CA GLY A 347 -39.03 7.07 18.48
C GLY A 347 -40.26 6.27 18.04
N LEU A 348 -40.30 5.76 16.80
CA LEU A 348 -41.38 4.92 16.29
C LEU A 348 -41.24 3.44 16.70
N LEU A 349 -40.11 3.06 17.30
CA LEU A 349 -39.85 1.73 17.87
C LEU A 349 -40.21 1.74 19.36
N ASP A 350 -41.48 2.00 19.65
CA ASP A 350 -42.04 2.19 20.99
C ASP A 350 -42.71 0.93 21.57
N ASN A 351 -43.06 -0.02 20.72
CA ASN A 351 -43.80 -1.22 21.09
C ASN A 351 -42.92 -2.48 21.19
N GLY A 352 -43.27 -3.40 22.10
CA GLY A 352 -42.58 -4.68 22.27
C GLY A 352 -42.62 -5.57 21.03
N ILE A 353 -43.71 -5.51 20.25
CA ILE A 353 -43.86 -6.23 18.97
C ILE A 353 -42.83 -5.71 17.96
N THR A 354 -42.71 -4.39 17.82
CA THR A 354 -41.76 -3.74 16.92
C THR A 354 -40.31 -4.08 17.26
N TRP A 355 -39.94 -4.08 18.55
CA TRP A 355 -38.62 -4.55 18.98
C TRP A 355 -38.42 -6.05 18.75
N GLY A 356 -39.46 -6.86 18.96
CA GLY A 356 -39.45 -8.29 18.64
C GLY A 356 -39.12 -8.55 17.17
N TYR A 357 -39.78 -7.85 16.24
CA TYR A 357 -39.47 -7.93 14.81
C TYR A 357 -38.08 -7.36 14.48
N THR A 358 -37.65 -6.28 15.12
CA THR A 358 -36.30 -5.72 14.90
C THR A 358 -35.22 -6.74 15.27
N ILE A 359 -35.35 -7.38 16.43
CA ILE A 359 -34.44 -8.44 16.88
C ILE A 359 -34.54 -9.66 15.95
N LEU A 360 -35.76 -10.04 15.55
CA LEU A 360 -35.98 -11.15 14.62
C LEU A 360 -35.28 -10.89 13.27
N ILE A 361 -35.40 -9.68 12.71
CA ILE A 361 -34.69 -9.28 11.48
C ILE A 361 -33.18 -9.43 11.69
N CYS A 362 -32.64 -8.95 12.82
CA CYS A 362 -31.21 -9.09 13.14
C CYS A 362 -30.75 -10.55 13.16
N VAL A 363 -31.47 -11.40 13.90
CA VAL A 363 -31.13 -12.81 14.07
C VAL A 363 -31.25 -13.56 12.74
N VAL A 364 -32.37 -13.40 12.03
CA VAL A 364 -32.61 -14.10 10.76
C VAL A 364 -31.59 -13.66 9.71
N SER A 365 -31.35 -12.35 9.56
CA SER A 365 -30.38 -11.84 8.59
C SER A 365 -28.96 -12.30 8.89
N PHE A 366 -28.53 -12.27 10.16
CA PHE A 366 -27.20 -12.73 10.54
C PHE A 366 -27.05 -14.25 10.41
N VAL A 367 -27.96 -15.03 11.00
CA VAL A 367 -27.86 -16.50 11.02
C VAL A 367 -27.96 -17.08 9.62
N SER A 368 -28.87 -16.58 8.78
CA SER A 368 -29.02 -17.06 7.39
C SER A 368 -27.73 -16.89 6.57
N LYS A 369 -27.13 -15.70 6.60
CA LYS A 369 -25.87 -15.40 5.90
C LYS A 369 -24.69 -16.16 6.50
N PHE A 370 -24.53 -16.09 7.81
CA PHE A 370 -23.39 -16.68 8.52
C PHE A 370 -23.34 -18.19 8.31
N THR A 371 -24.47 -18.89 8.48
CA THR A 371 -24.53 -20.35 8.33
C THR A 371 -24.42 -20.78 6.88
N ALA A 372 -25.08 -20.09 5.93
CA ALA A 372 -25.02 -20.45 4.52
C ALA A 372 -23.58 -20.37 3.98
N CYS A 373 -22.89 -19.26 4.23
CA CYS A 373 -21.51 -19.05 3.79
C CYS A 373 -20.52 -19.89 4.60
N GLY A 374 -20.72 -20.04 5.91
CA GLY A 374 -19.83 -20.82 6.77
C GLY A 374 -19.88 -22.32 6.48
N VAL A 375 -21.07 -22.89 6.27
CA VAL A 375 -21.22 -24.31 5.93
C VAL A 375 -20.67 -24.59 4.53
N THR A 376 -20.92 -23.73 3.54
CA THR A 376 -20.36 -23.93 2.20
C THR A 376 -18.84 -23.79 2.17
N ALA A 377 -18.26 -22.87 2.95
CA ALA A 377 -16.82 -22.80 3.14
C ALA A 377 -16.26 -24.09 3.78
N LEU A 378 -16.94 -24.64 4.80
CA LEU A 378 -16.53 -25.89 5.44
C LEU A 378 -16.54 -27.07 4.45
N VAL A 379 -17.57 -27.16 3.61
CA VAL A 379 -17.64 -28.16 2.52
C VAL A 379 -16.55 -27.91 1.47
N GLY A 380 -16.18 -26.66 1.26
CA GLY A 380 -15.05 -26.23 0.42
C GLY A 380 -13.66 -26.52 0.98
N LYS A 381 -13.54 -27.31 2.06
CA LYS A 381 -12.30 -27.71 2.75
C LYS A 381 -11.60 -26.60 3.55
N PHE A 382 -12.30 -25.51 3.89
CA PHE A 382 -11.78 -24.52 4.83
C PHE A 382 -11.91 -25.00 6.28
N ASN A 383 -10.96 -24.61 7.13
CA ASN A 383 -11.02 -24.91 8.57
C ASN A 383 -12.24 -24.25 9.22
N TRP A 384 -12.75 -24.80 10.33
CA TRP A 384 -13.90 -24.21 11.06
C TRP A 384 -13.71 -22.72 11.40
N ARG A 385 -12.47 -22.31 11.69
CA ARG A 385 -12.09 -20.91 11.95
C ARG A 385 -12.14 -20.04 10.71
N GLU A 386 -11.64 -20.53 9.59
CA GLU A 386 -11.66 -19.85 8.28
C GLU A 386 -13.10 -19.72 7.78
N SER A 387 -13.87 -20.80 7.88
CA SER A 387 -15.30 -20.84 7.55
C SER A 387 -16.13 -19.89 8.40
N GLY A 388 -15.87 -19.82 9.72
CA GLY A 388 -16.49 -18.84 10.61
C GLY A 388 -16.16 -17.40 10.25
N ALA A 389 -14.92 -17.14 9.82
CA ALA A 389 -14.52 -15.81 9.36
C ALA A 389 -15.19 -15.43 8.03
N ILE A 390 -15.25 -16.35 7.05
CA ILE A 390 -15.98 -16.14 5.78
C ILE A 390 -17.47 -15.85 6.05
N GLY A 391 -18.10 -16.62 6.94
CA GLY A 391 -19.50 -16.39 7.35
C GLY A 391 -19.72 -15.01 7.99
N ALA A 392 -18.83 -14.59 8.89
CA ALA A 392 -18.92 -13.27 9.52
C ALA A 392 -18.71 -12.13 8.52
N LEU A 393 -17.71 -12.26 7.64
CA LEU A 393 -17.39 -11.29 6.59
C LEU A 393 -18.55 -11.14 5.59
N MET A 394 -19.14 -12.25 5.14
CA MET A 394 -20.28 -12.24 4.21
C MET A 394 -21.58 -11.70 4.79
N SER A 395 -21.70 -11.72 6.12
CA SER A 395 -22.84 -11.13 6.83
C SER A 395 -22.74 -9.60 6.91
N CYS A 396 -21.63 -9.00 6.50
CA CYS A 396 -21.44 -7.56 6.52
C CYS A 396 -22.52 -6.85 5.70
N LYS A 397 -23.28 -6.01 6.40
CA LYS A 397 -24.20 -5.04 5.80
C LYS A 397 -23.48 -3.73 5.53
N GLY A 398 -24.06 -2.87 4.71
CA GLY A 398 -23.35 -1.65 4.35
C GLY A 398 -24.10 -0.74 3.39
N LEU A 399 -23.29 0.02 2.66
CA LEU A 399 -23.71 1.14 1.81
C LEU A 399 -24.82 0.74 0.84
N VAL A 400 -24.68 -0.39 0.15
CA VAL A 400 -25.63 -0.86 -0.86
C VAL A 400 -27.01 -1.14 -0.28
N GLU A 401 -27.07 -1.80 0.89
CA GLU A 401 -28.35 -2.09 1.53
C GLU A 401 -29.12 -0.82 1.90
N LEU A 402 -28.42 0.19 2.41
CA LEU A 402 -29.05 1.47 2.75
C LEU A 402 -29.59 2.19 1.52
N ILE A 403 -28.93 2.01 0.36
CA ILE A 403 -29.45 2.50 -0.91
C ILE A 403 -30.76 1.81 -1.25
N VAL A 404 -30.80 0.48 -1.16
CA VAL A 404 -32.03 -0.30 -1.35
C VAL A 404 -33.13 0.24 -0.43
N LEU A 405 -32.86 0.35 0.87
CA LEU A 405 -33.84 0.82 1.86
C LEU A 405 -34.36 2.24 1.56
N ASN A 406 -33.51 3.17 1.14
CA ASN A 406 -33.93 4.52 0.78
C ASN A 406 -34.80 4.54 -0.48
N ILE A 407 -34.46 3.72 -1.48
CA ILE A 407 -35.27 3.58 -2.68
C ILE A 407 -36.64 2.97 -2.33
N GLY A 408 -36.68 1.96 -1.46
CA GLY A 408 -37.93 1.37 -0.98
C GLY A 408 -38.82 2.34 -0.21
N LEU A 409 -38.23 3.19 0.64
CA LEU A 409 -38.95 4.25 1.36
C LEU A 409 -39.49 5.31 0.40
N GLN A 410 -38.72 5.69 -0.63
CA GLN A 410 -39.17 6.65 -1.66
C GLN A 410 -40.27 6.09 -2.56
N ALA A 411 -40.19 4.80 -2.90
CA ALA A 411 -41.21 4.10 -3.67
C ALA A 411 -42.47 3.78 -2.84
N GLY A 412 -42.48 4.06 -1.53
CA GLY A 412 -43.61 3.79 -0.64
C GLY A 412 -43.80 2.31 -0.29
N VAL A 413 -42.81 1.45 -0.59
CA VAL A 413 -42.82 0.02 -0.24
C VAL A 413 -42.56 -0.19 1.24
N LEU A 414 -41.69 0.65 1.82
CA LEU A 414 -41.39 0.67 3.24
C LEU A 414 -41.96 1.92 3.89
N ASP A 415 -42.66 1.75 5.00
CA ASP A 415 -43.00 2.85 5.90
C ASP A 415 -41.80 3.27 6.76
N THR A 416 -41.81 4.48 7.30
CA THR A 416 -40.71 5.02 8.14
C THR A 416 -40.38 4.12 9.33
N ARG A 417 -41.36 3.40 9.88
CA ARG A 417 -41.18 2.44 10.98
C ARG A 417 -40.37 1.21 10.50
N THR A 418 -40.79 0.54 9.43
CA THR A 418 -40.07 -0.65 8.92
C THR A 418 -38.68 -0.28 8.39
N PHE A 419 -38.56 0.87 7.72
CA PHE A 419 -37.28 1.46 7.34
C PHE A 419 -36.33 1.63 8.56
N SER A 420 -36.85 2.15 9.68
CA SER A 420 -36.04 2.32 10.90
C SER A 420 -35.62 0.97 11.50
N MET A 421 -36.46 -0.08 11.43
CA MET A 421 -36.09 -1.44 11.88
C MET A 421 -34.91 -2.00 11.06
N PHE A 422 -34.95 -1.88 9.73
CA PHE A 422 -33.87 -2.36 8.86
C PHE A 422 -32.57 -1.56 9.04
N ILE A 423 -32.65 -0.24 9.28
CA ILE A 423 -31.45 0.55 9.59
C ILE A 423 -30.79 0.10 10.90
N VAL A 424 -31.58 -0.14 11.95
CA VAL A 424 -31.06 -0.65 13.23
C VAL A 424 -30.40 -2.00 13.03
N HIS A 425 -31.04 -2.90 12.28
CA HIS A 425 -30.46 -4.21 11.94
C HIS A 425 -29.14 -4.08 11.19
N ALA A 426 -29.07 -3.26 10.13
CA ALA A 426 -27.86 -3.08 9.35
C ALA A 426 -26.70 -2.55 10.23
N LEU A 427 -26.98 -1.59 11.12
CA LEU A 427 -25.99 -1.06 12.06
C LEU A 427 -25.48 -2.13 13.03
N ILE A 428 -26.39 -2.93 13.62
CA ILE A 428 -26.02 -3.97 14.59
C ILE A 428 -25.16 -5.04 13.92
N VAL A 429 -25.60 -5.56 12.78
CA VAL A 429 -24.89 -6.66 12.10
C VAL A 429 -23.50 -6.22 11.65
N THR A 430 -23.36 -5.04 11.04
CA THR A 430 -22.05 -4.52 10.62
C THR A 430 -21.14 -4.24 11.81
N PHE A 431 -21.66 -3.69 12.90
CA PHE A 431 -20.88 -3.45 14.12
C PHE A 431 -20.35 -4.75 14.73
N MET A 432 -21.14 -5.85 14.64
CA MET A 432 -20.77 -7.18 15.10
C MET A 432 -19.78 -7.90 14.18
N THR A 433 -19.71 -7.59 12.88
CA THR A 433 -18.83 -8.28 11.93
C THR A 433 -17.36 -8.19 12.33
N THR A 434 -16.81 -6.99 12.56
CA THR A 434 -15.38 -6.81 12.90
C THR A 434 -14.92 -7.62 14.12
N PRO A 435 -15.59 -7.56 15.29
CA PRO A 435 -15.18 -8.35 16.46
C PRO A 435 -15.34 -9.86 16.24
N LEU A 436 -16.36 -10.31 15.49
CA LEU A 436 -16.54 -11.73 15.16
C LEU A 436 -15.40 -12.26 14.29
N VAL A 437 -14.97 -11.51 13.28
CA VAL A 437 -13.85 -11.91 12.41
C VAL A 437 -12.57 -12.03 13.21
N LEU A 438 -12.30 -11.09 14.12
CA LEU A 438 -11.13 -11.14 15.01
C LEU A 438 -11.18 -12.32 15.99
N MET A 439 -12.38 -12.71 16.44
CA MET A 439 -12.58 -13.87 17.30
C MET A 439 -12.30 -15.18 16.56
N PHE A 440 -12.84 -15.35 15.35
CA PHE A 440 -12.65 -16.57 14.56
C PHE A 440 -11.23 -16.67 13.97
N TYR A 441 -10.67 -15.58 13.45
CA TYR A 441 -9.42 -15.54 12.70
C TYR A 441 -8.41 -14.49 13.23
N PRO A 442 -7.82 -14.74 14.41
CA PRO A 442 -6.84 -13.85 15.03
C PRO A 442 -5.51 -13.84 14.27
N GLU A 443 -4.74 -12.75 14.43
CA GLU A 443 -3.48 -12.46 13.70
C GLU A 443 -2.46 -13.61 13.70
N ARG A 444 -2.41 -14.42 14.76
CA ARG A 444 -1.45 -15.51 14.91
C ARG A 444 -1.69 -16.72 14.01
N VAL A 445 -2.86 -16.83 13.38
CA VAL A 445 -3.32 -18.04 12.64
C VAL A 445 -3.48 -17.76 11.14
N ARG A 446 -3.08 -16.57 10.68
CA ARG A 446 -3.32 -16.11 9.32
C ARG A 446 -2.26 -16.67 8.36
N VAL A 447 -2.71 -17.49 7.41
CA VAL A 447 -1.89 -18.05 6.32
C VAL A 447 -2.07 -17.15 5.10
N HIS A 448 -0.97 -16.61 4.58
CA HIS A 448 -1.00 -15.71 3.42
C HIS A 448 -0.83 -16.53 2.13
N GLU A 449 -1.52 -16.18 1.05
CA GLU A 449 -1.65 -17.02 -0.16
C GLU A 449 -0.29 -17.39 -0.82
N GLY A 450 0.76 -16.62 -0.54
CA GLY A 450 2.15 -16.93 -0.94
C GLY A 450 2.68 -18.27 -0.42
N GLU A 451 2.18 -18.77 0.71
CA GLU A 451 2.56 -20.09 1.26
C GLU A 451 1.89 -21.25 0.51
N THR A 452 0.68 -21.05 -0.03
CA THR A 452 -0.12 -22.11 -0.67
C THR A 452 0.26 -22.43 -2.11
N LEU A 453 0.87 -21.50 -2.85
CA LEU A 453 1.35 -21.74 -4.22
C LEU A 453 2.56 -22.69 -4.27
N ARG A 454 3.23 -22.95 -3.14
CA ARG A 454 4.25 -24.01 -3.01
C ARG A 454 3.66 -25.41 -2.82
N GLY A 455 2.48 -25.53 -2.21
CA GLY A 455 1.89 -26.82 -1.83
C GLY A 455 1.23 -27.63 -2.96
N ASN A 456 1.10 -27.06 -4.16
CA ASN A 456 0.36 -27.67 -5.27
C ASN A 456 1.23 -28.14 -6.46
N GLN A 457 2.52 -28.41 -6.24
CA GLN A 457 3.29 -29.29 -7.12
C GLN A 457 3.29 -30.71 -6.52
N PRO A 458 2.44 -31.64 -7.00
CA PRO A 458 2.49 -33.02 -6.54
C PRO A 458 3.71 -33.70 -7.16
N GLY A 459 4.73 -33.92 -6.35
CA GLY A 459 5.91 -34.73 -6.67
C GLY A 459 7.21 -33.92 -6.63
N LEU A 460 8.12 -34.33 -5.73
CA LEU A 460 9.49 -33.84 -5.48
C LEU A 460 9.71 -32.94 -4.25
N GLU A 461 8.88 -33.07 -3.19
CA GLU A 461 9.35 -32.76 -1.83
C GLU A 461 10.04 -33.98 -1.22
N GLU A 462 11.15 -34.39 -1.82
CA GLU A 462 12.25 -34.92 -1.03
C GLU A 462 12.95 -33.71 -0.42
N SER A 463 12.99 -33.68 0.91
CA SER A 463 13.73 -32.76 1.76
C SER A 463 15.05 -32.33 1.12
N ARG A 464 15.03 -31.21 0.38
CA ARG A 464 16.26 -30.52 -0.01
C ARG A 464 16.94 -30.10 1.28
N PRO A 465 18.17 -30.54 1.56
CA PRO A 465 18.93 -29.97 2.66
C PRO A 465 18.97 -28.47 2.44
N ARG A 466 18.74 -27.66 3.49
CA ARG A 466 19.21 -26.27 3.49
C ARG A 466 20.61 -26.32 2.88
N PRO A 467 20.93 -25.53 1.84
CA PRO A 467 22.31 -25.49 1.37
C PRO A 467 23.11 -25.10 2.60
N SER A 468 23.88 -26.06 3.12
CA SER A 468 24.95 -25.77 4.04
C SER A 468 25.69 -24.62 3.38
N SER A 469 25.99 -23.57 4.16
CA SER A 469 26.92 -22.53 3.75
C SER A 469 28.08 -23.22 3.03
N SER A 470 28.09 -23.20 1.70
CA SER A 470 29.15 -23.83 0.94
C SER A 470 30.40 -23.15 1.46
N GLY A 471 31.39 -23.95 1.88
CA GLY A 471 32.55 -23.51 2.67
C GLY A 471 33.41 -22.42 2.04
N ASP A 472 33.02 -21.92 0.86
CA ASP A 472 33.67 -20.83 0.13
C ASP A 472 33.12 -19.43 0.40
N GLY A 473 32.00 -19.26 1.12
CA GLY A 473 31.53 -17.93 1.56
C GLY A 473 30.98 -16.99 0.47
N PHE A 474 30.81 -17.45 -0.78
CA PHE A 474 30.18 -16.67 -1.85
C PHE A 474 28.65 -16.63 -1.74
N LYS A 475 28.08 -15.44 -1.89
CA LYS A 475 26.62 -15.21 -1.92
C LYS A 475 26.12 -15.22 -3.37
N THR A 476 25.23 -16.14 -3.71
CA THR A 476 24.72 -16.32 -5.09
C THR A 476 23.26 -15.89 -5.25
N ARG A 477 22.49 -15.85 -4.16
CA ARG A 477 21.08 -15.42 -4.17
C ARG A 477 20.93 -14.09 -3.45
N ILE A 478 20.65 -13.03 -4.20
CA ILE A 478 20.61 -11.66 -3.69
C ILE A 478 19.24 -11.05 -3.99
N SER A 479 18.59 -10.51 -2.97
CA SER A 479 17.33 -9.77 -3.13
C SER A 479 17.56 -8.27 -3.07
N PHE A 480 17.02 -7.51 -4.02
CA PHE A 480 17.03 -6.05 -4.00
C PHE A 480 15.63 -5.53 -3.67
N VAL A 481 15.54 -4.63 -2.69
CA VAL A 481 14.29 -3.97 -2.35
C VAL A 481 14.18 -2.65 -3.13
N LEU A 482 13.10 -2.46 -3.87
CA LEU A 482 12.86 -1.31 -4.74
C LEU A 482 11.58 -0.59 -4.31
N ASP A 483 11.74 0.60 -3.71
CA ASP A 483 10.64 1.47 -3.29
C ASP A 483 10.50 2.70 -4.20
N LYS A 484 11.62 3.24 -4.71
CA LYS A 484 11.62 4.43 -5.59
C LYS A 484 12.45 4.20 -6.85
N ILE A 485 12.10 4.89 -7.93
CA ILE A 485 12.87 4.83 -9.18
C ILE A 485 14.31 5.37 -8.99
N ASP A 486 14.48 6.31 -8.06
CA ASP A 486 15.78 6.91 -7.70
C ASP A 486 16.79 5.89 -7.16
N GLN A 487 16.32 4.71 -6.77
CA GLN A 487 17.15 3.62 -6.27
C GLN A 487 17.74 2.76 -7.39
N LEU A 488 17.22 2.84 -8.62
CA LEU A 488 17.67 2.00 -9.74
C LEU A 488 19.15 2.17 -10.10
N PRO A 489 19.72 3.38 -10.18
CA PRO A 489 21.13 3.53 -10.54
C PRO A 489 22.05 2.81 -9.54
N ALA A 490 21.74 2.94 -8.25
CA ALA A 490 22.42 2.27 -7.16
C ALA A 490 22.34 0.73 -7.25
N THR A 491 21.14 0.19 -7.50
CA THR A 491 20.96 -1.27 -7.62
C THR A 491 21.60 -1.83 -8.88
N MET A 492 21.53 -1.11 -10.00
CA MET A 492 22.22 -1.46 -11.24
C MET A 492 23.73 -1.50 -11.05
N MET A 493 24.32 -0.46 -10.47
CA MET A 493 25.76 -0.42 -10.17
C MET A 493 26.19 -1.62 -9.33
N LEU A 494 25.48 -1.91 -8.23
CA LEU A 494 25.83 -3.04 -7.36
C LEU A 494 25.68 -4.39 -8.09
N SER A 495 24.62 -4.56 -8.88
CA SER A 495 24.43 -5.78 -9.66
C SER A 495 25.52 -6.00 -10.73
N GLN A 496 26.09 -4.93 -11.30
CA GLN A 496 27.26 -5.04 -12.19
C GLN A 496 28.53 -5.45 -11.44
N LEU A 497 28.74 -4.91 -10.23
CA LEU A 497 29.89 -5.27 -9.39
C LEU A 497 29.86 -6.75 -8.99
N ILE A 498 28.67 -7.29 -8.75
CA ILE A 498 28.45 -8.69 -8.40
C ILE A 498 28.74 -9.63 -9.58
N LYS A 499 28.64 -9.15 -10.83
CA LYS A 499 28.86 -9.97 -12.02
C LYS A 499 30.34 -10.29 -12.22
N ASN A 500 30.67 -11.57 -12.38
CA ASN A 500 31.98 -12.01 -12.83
C ASN A 500 32.02 -11.99 -14.38
N ASN A 501 32.96 -11.27 -15.00
CA ASN A 501 33.03 -11.12 -16.45
C ASN A 501 34.24 -11.90 -17.01
N PRO A 502 34.07 -13.16 -17.49
CA PRO A 502 35.20 -13.98 -17.93
C PRO A 502 35.73 -13.64 -19.34
N SER A 503 35.12 -12.70 -20.09
CA SER A 503 35.38 -12.53 -21.53
C SER A 503 36.34 -11.39 -21.92
N MET A 504 37.25 -10.97 -21.04
CA MET A 504 38.22 -9.92 -21.38
C MET A 504 39.64 -10.37 -21.03
N SER A 505 40.08 -11.47 -21.64
CA SER A 505 41.51 -11.77 -21.78
C SER A 505 42.10 -10.88 -22.88
N THR A 506 43.25 -10.27 -22.56
CA THR A 506 44.09 -9.40 -23.40
C THR A 506 44.31 -9.90 -24.84
N PRO A 507 44.38 -9.02 -25.86
CA PRO A 507 44.67 -9.42 -27.23
C PRO A 507 46.17 -9.70 -27.41
N THR A 508 46.53 -10.96 -27.61
CA THR A 508 47.87 -11.37 -28.09
C THR A 508 47.95 -11.12 -29.60
N PRO A 509 49.07 -10.57 -30.14
CA PRO A 509 49.14 -10.22 -31.54
C PRO A 509 49.21 -11.45 -32.45
N SER A 510 48.47 -11.34 -33.55
CA SER A 510 48.23 -12.31 -34.62
C SER A 510 49.50 -12.85 -35.30
N ARG A 511 49.45 -14.13 -35.69
CA ARG A 511 50.24 -14.66 -36.81
C ARG A 511 49.38 -15.62 -37.67
N SER A 512 49.10 -15.16 -38.90
CA SER A 512 49.00 -15.86 -40.22
C SER A 512 49.00 -17.40 -40.23
N THR A 513 48.30 -18.15 -41.09
CA THR A 513 47.68 -17.96 -42.42
C THR A 513 47.01 -19.29 -42.83
N ASP A 514 46.04 -19.26 -43.76
CA ASP A 514 45.54 -20.36 -44.63
C ASP A 514 44.78 -21.51 -43.94
N GLU A 515 43.71 -22.13 -44.44
CA GLU A 515 43.07 -22.20 -45.76
C GLU A 515 41.64 -22.81 -45.61
N LYS A 516 40.94 -22.84 -46.76
CA LYS A 516 39.56 -23.18 -47.13
C LYS A 516 38.90 -24.54 -46.73
N ASP A 517 37.57 -24.47 -46.78
CA ASP A 517 36.55 -25.40 -47.33
C ASP A 517 35.94 -26.59 -46.54
N ASP A 518 34.60 -26.56 -46.64
CA ASP A 518 33.60 -27.63 -46.85
C ASP A 518 32.96 -28.49 -45.74
N HIS A 519 31.62 -28.34 -45.69
CA HIS A 519 30.52 -29.31 -45.56
C HIS A 519 30.69 -30.57 -44.70
N GLN A 520 29.75 -30.84 -43.77
CA GLN A 520 28.52 -31.62 -43.99
C GLN A 520 27.85 -32.04 -42.67
N GLU A 521 26.52 -31.91 -42.61
CA GLU A 521 25.66 -32.46 -41.55
C GLU A 521 25.63 -34.00 -41.62
N SER A 522 25.73 -34.69 -40.48
CA SER A 522 25.00 -35.93 -40.24
C SER A 522 24.87 -36.26 -38.75
N SER A 523 23.80 -36.97 -38.45
CA SER A 523 23.19 -37.24 -37.14
C SER A 523 23.75 -38.51 -36.46
N GLY A 524 23.70 -38.56 -35.12
CA GLY A 524 23.50 -39.82 -34.39
C GLY A 524 24.53 -40.24 -33.31
N ALA A 525 24.13 -40.06 -32.04
CA ALA A 525 24.33 -40.95 -30.88
C ALA A 525 25.74 -41.36 -30.38
N ALA A 526 26.11 -40.76 -29.23
CA ALA A 526 26.61 -41.36 -27.98
C ALA A 526 27.85 -42.30 -27.95
N GLU A 527 29.00 -41.76 -27.50
CA GLU A 527 29.96 -42.37 -26.55
C GLU A 527 30.60 -41.22 -25.73
N LEU A 528 30.23 -41.05 -24.45
CA LEU A 528 30.94 -41.49 -23.25
C LEU A 528 32.44 -41.09 -23.14
N TYR A 529 32.75 -40.40 -22.03
CA TYR A 529 34.07 -39.94 -21.54
C TYR A 529 34.65 -38.65 -22.14
N GLY A 530 33.97 -37.53 -21.88
CA GLY A 530 34.62 -36.23 -21.70
C GLY A 530 34.51 -35.83 -20.24
N THR A 531 35.64 -35.72 -19.54
CA THR A 531 35.71 -35.13 -18.20
C THR A 531 35.07 -33.72 -18.24
N PRO A 532 34.10 -33.39 -17.36
CA PRO A 532 33.58 -32.04 -17.30
C PRO A 532 34.70 -31.14 -16.78
N SER A 533 35.08 -30.15 -17.58
CA SER A 533 35.98 -29.07 -17.15
C SER A 533 35.35 -28.38 -15.94
N PRO A 534 35.99 -28.32 -14.76
CA PRO A 534 35.39 -27.69 -13.59
C PRO A 534 35.79 -26.22 -13.56
N SER A 535 34.98 -25.33 -14.15
CA SER A 535 35.01 -23.89 -13.83
C SER A 535 33.85 -23.11 -14.47
N GLN A 536 32.61 -23.51 -14.19
CA GLN A 536 31.49 -22.57 -14.34
C GLN A 536 31.05 -22.17 -12.93
N SER A 537 31.37 -20.95 -12.53
CA SER A 537 30.84 -20.34 -11.31
C SER A 537 29.30 -20.37 -11.34
N PRO A 538 28.63 -20.69 -10.22
CA PRO A 538 27.18 -20.80 -10.18
C PRO A 538 26.50 -19.50 -10.65
N PRO A 539 25.39 -19.58 -11.41
CA PRO A 539 24.66 -18.40 -11.87
C PRO A 539 24.14 -17.61 -10.66
N ILE A 540 24.33 -16.29 -10.69
CA ILE A 540 23.86 -15.37 -9.66
C ILE A 540 22.39 -15.07 -9.94
N HIS A 541 21.54 -15.37 -8.96
CA HIS A 541 20.10 -15.13 -9.06
C HIS A 541 19.74 -13.86 -8.30
N ILE A 542 19.11 -12.92 -8.99
CA ILE A 542 18.69 -11.62 -8.43
C ILE A 542 17.16 -11.62 -8.30
N ASP A 543 16.65 -11.33 -7.11
CA ASP A 543 15.21 -11.17 -6.88
C ASP A 543 14.88 -9.72 -6.51
N ALA A 544 14.08 -9.04 -7.31
CA ALA A 544 13.68 -7.65 -7.10
C ALA A 544 12.31 -7.60 -6.39
N LEU A 545 12.28 -7.13 -5.15
CA LEU A 545 11.06 -6.90 -4.39
C LEU A 545 10.62 -5.45 -4.54
N ARG A 546 9.53 -5.22 -5.26
CA ARG A 546 8.86 -3.92 -5.37
C ARG A 546 7.87 -3.77 -4.21
N LEU A 547 8.06 -2.75 -3.36
CA LEU A 547 7.13 -2.42 -2.27
C LEU A 547 6.18 -1.29 -2.70
N VAL A 548 4.90 -1.43 -2.37
CA VAL A 548 3.86 -0.42 -2.60
C VAL A 548 3.01 -0.28 -1.34
N GLU A 549 2.74 0.96 -0.94
CA GLU A 549 1.98 1.26 0.27
C GLU A 549 0.49 0.92 0.10
N LEU A 550 -0.03 0.09 1.01
CA LEU A 550 -1.47 -0.15 1.16
C LEU A 550 -2.08 0.93 2.05
N THR A 551 -2.70 1.93 1.44
CA THR A 551 -3.47 2.94 2.18
C THR A 551 -4.90 2.44 2.46
N THR A 552 -5.65 3.12 3.34
CA THR A 552 -7.07 2.79 3.59
C THR A 552 -8.02 3.25 2.47
N ARG A 553 -7.47 3.77 1.36
CA ARG A 553 -8.21 4.27 0.20
C ARG A 553 -8.69 3.10 -0.66
N THR A 554 -9.80 3.28 -1.36
CA THR A 554 -10.29 2.24 -2.29
C THR A 554 -9.36 2.05 -3.47
N SER A 555 -8.61 3.09 -3.88
CA SER A 555 -7.52 2.94 -4.87
C SER A 555 -6.42 1.97 -4.45
N ALA A 556 -6.13 1.85 -3.14
CA ALA A 556 -5.11 0.94 -2.63
C ALA A 556 -5.59 -0.53 -2.62
N VAL A 557 -6.89 -0.75 -2.43
CA VAL A 557 -7.51 -2.06 -2.65
C VAL A 557 -7.35 -2.46 -4.12
N LEU A 558 -7.65 -1.55 -5.04
CA LEU A 558 -7.52 -1.82 -6.47
C LEU A 558 -6.07 -2.17 -6.85
N LYS A 559 -5.09 -1.47 -6.26
CA LYS A 559 -3.66 -1.79 -6.39
C LYS A 559 -3.31 -3.19 -5.91
N SER A 560 -3.86 -3.62 -4.77
CA SER A 560 -3.66 -4.99 -4.25
C SER A 560 -4.29 -6.04 -5.18
N GLN A 561 -5.50 -5.78 -5.69
CA GLN A 561 -6.20 -6.67 -6.63
C GLN A 561 -5.49 -6.78 -7.99
N GLU A 562 -4.94 -5.68 -8.50
CA GLU A 562 -4.24 -5.62 -9.78
C GLU A 562 -2.72 -5.81 -9.67
N ALA A 563 -2.21 -6.21 -8.50
CA ALA A 563 -0.77 -6.27 -8.21
C ALA A 563 0.05 -7.04 -9.27
N GLU A 564 -0.49 -8.14 -9.79
CA GLU A 564 0.16 -8.96 -10.82
C GLU A 564 0.22 -8.24 -12.18
N SER A 565 -0.84 -7.51 -12.55
CA SER A 565 -0.85 -6.69 -13.77
C SER A 565 0.04 -5.46 -13.63
N LEU A 566 0.10 -4.87 -12.43
CA LEU A 566 0.99 -3.76 -12.13
C LEU A 566 2.46 -4.17 -12.22
N LEU A 567 2.82 -5.36 -11.75
CA LEU A 567 4.19 -5.86 -11.83
C LEU A 567 4.73 -5.95 -13.28
N HIS A 568 3.87 -6.26 -14.25
CA HIS A 568 4.30 -6.35 -15.65
C HIS A 568 4.59 -4.97 -16.26
N ASN A 569 3.87 -3.95 -15.81
CA ASN A 569 3.90 -2.61 -16.38
C ASN A 569 4.63 -1.59 -15.49
N ASP A 570 5.08 -1.98 -14.30
CA ASP A 570 5.82 -1.11 -13.39
C ASP A 570 7.14 -0.70 -14.09
N PRO A 571 7.37 0.62 -14.26
CA PRO A 571 8.54 1.10 -14.99
C PRO A 571 9.84 0.73 -14.28
N VAL A 572 9.84 0.68 -12.94
CA VAL A 572 11.02 0.36 -12.14
C VAL A 572 11.42 -1.10 -12.39
N VAL A 573 10.46 -2.01 -12.33
CA VAL A 573 10.68 -3.45 -12.57
C VAL A 573 11.02 -3.72 -14.03
N SER A 574 10.34 -3.07 -14.98
CA SER A 574 10.61 -3.21 -16.42
C SER A 574 12.03 -2.75 -16.77
N ILE A 575 12.46 -1.60 -16.26
CA ILE A 575 13.81 -1.07 -16.44
C ILE A 575 14.84 -2.04 -15.84
N PHE A 576 14.60 -2.54 -14.62
CA PHE A 576 15.52 -3.47 -13.97
C PHE A 576 15.61 -4.80 -14.71
N ARG A 577 14.48 -5.37 -15.17
CA ARG A 577 14.45 -6.61 -15.98
C ARG A 577 15.15 -6.44 -17.32
N THR A 578 14.94 -5.30 -18.00
CA THR A 578 15.63 -4.98 -19.26
C THR A 578 17.13 -4.89 -19.05
N PHE A 579 17.55 -4.21 -17.98
CA PHE A 579 18.96 -4.17 -17.57
C PHE A 579 19.51 -5.58 -17.30
N GLY A 580 18.75 -6.45 -16.63
CA GLY A 580 19.14 -7.85 -16.40
C GLY A 580 19.33 -8.64 -17.69
N GLY A 581 18.39 -8.51 -18.62
CA GLY A 581 18.47 -9.13 -19.95
C GLY A 581 19.72 -8.68 -20.72
N LEU A 582 20.01 -7.37 -20.74
CA LEU A 582 21.20 -6.82 -21.39
C LEU A 582 22.51 -7.29 -20.73
N ASN A 583 22.50 -7.46 -19.40
CA ASN A 583 23.67 -7.85 -18.64
C ASN A 583 23.78 -9.36 -18.38
N LYS A 584 22.90 -10.20 -18.96
CA LYS A 584 22.85 -11.66 -18.72
C LYS A 584 22.71 -12.01 -17.23
N LEU A 585 21.88 -11.27 -16.50
CA LEU A 585 21.51 -11.54 -15.11
C LEU A 585 20.11 -12.15 -15.08
N GLU A 586 19.93 -13.25 -14.35
CA GLU A 586 18.60 -13.76 -14.05
C GLU A 586 17.95 -12.86 -12.99
N ILE A 587 16.96 -12.07 -13.42
CA ILE A 587 16.19 -11.17 -12.56
C ILE A 587 14.76 -11.69 -12.47
N SER A 588 14.40 -12.18 -11.28
CA SER A 588 13.01 -12.34 -10.85
C SER A 588 12.53 -11.02 -10.24
N ALA A 589 11.23 -10.72 -10.38
CA ALA A 589 10.63 -9.55 -9.74
C ALA A 589 9.29 -9.91 -9.11
N THR A 590 8.95 -9.30 -7.98
CA THR A 590 7.69 -9.52 -7.26
C THR A 590 7.22 -8.22 -6.64
N LEU A 591 5.91 -8.02 -6.58
CA LEU A 591 5.27 -6.85 -5.97
C LEU A 591 4.64 -7.24 -4.63
N SER A 592 4.85 -6.47 -3.58
CA SER A 592 4.14 -6.61 -2.31
C SER A 592 3.43 -5.29 -1.97
N VAL A 593 2.13 -5.39 -1.73
CA VAL A 593 1.26 -4.24 -1.40
C VAL A 593 0.87 -4.35 0.08
N VAL A 594 1.58 -3.63 0.94
CA VAL A 594 1.42 -3.73 2.41
C VAL A 594 1.47 -2.34 3.05
N ASP A 595 0.99 -2.22 4.29
CA ASP A 595 1.14 -0.99 5.07
C ASP A 595 2.64 -0.69 5.30
N GLN A 596 3.03 0.59 5.35
CA GLN A 596 4.42 1.02 5.51
C GLN A 596 5.07 0.43 6.78
N ALA A 597 4.29 0.27 7.84
CA ALA A 597 4.74 -0.36 9.09
C ALA A 597 5.15 -1.84 8.92
N GLU A 598 4.64 -2.52 7.89
CA GLU A 598 4.87 -3.94 7.62
C GLU A 598 5.91 -4.20 6.53
N TYR A 599 6.46 -3.14 5.94
CA TYR A 599 7.53 -3.28 4.94
C TYR A 599 8.67 -4.19 5.45
N PRO A 600 9.15 -4.09 6.71
CA PRO A 600 10.17 -4.99 7.22
C PRO A 600 9.74 -6.47 7.24
N ASP A 601 8.48 -6.75 7.59
CA ASP A 601 7.95 -8.11 7.64
C ASP A 601 7.80 -8.69 6.23
N ALA A 602 7.35 -7.88 5.28
CA ALA A 602 7.24 -8.26 3.88
C ALA A 602 8.61 -8.59 3.28
N VAL A 603 9.64 -7.78 3.56
CA VAL A 603 11.02 -8.03 3.13
C VAL A 603 11.57 -9.32 3.75
N ALA A 604 11.37 -9.53 5.06
CA ALA A 604 11.85 -10.72 5.76
C ALA A 604 11.17 -12.01 5.25
N ARG A 605 9.84 -11.97 5.08
CA ARG A 605 9.05 -13.08 4.52
C ARG A 605 9.52 -13.42 3.11
N ARG A 606 9.69 -12.40 2.27
CA ARG A 606 10.15 -12.62 0.89
C ARG A 606 11.54 -13.22 0.85
N ALA A 607 12.47 -12.72 1.66
CA ALA A 607 13.82 -13.28 1.73
C ALA A 607 13.84 -14.76 2.14
N GLN A 608 12.89 -15.17 2.99
CA GLN A 608 12.70 -16.58 3.36
C GLN A 608 12.10 -17.39 2.20
N GLU A 609 11.12 -16.85 1.47
CA GLU A 609 10.52 -17.49 0.31
C GLU A 609 11.51 -17.69 -0.84
N SER A 610 12.30 -16.67 -1.18
CA SER A 610 13.31 -16.71 -2.24
C SER A 610 14.61 -17.43 -1.83
N GLU A 611 14.71 -17.84 -0.55
CA GLU A 611 15.94 -18.33 0.09
C GLU A 611 17.14 -17.38 -0.20
N SER A 612 16.89 -16.08 -0.13
CA SER A 612 17.91 -15.05 -0.39
C SER A 612 18.99 -15.12 0.68
N GLN A 613 20.25 -15.11 0.26
CA GLN A 613 21.39 -15.16 1.17
C GLN A 613 21.85 -13.75 1.59
N LEU A 614 21.47 -12.72 0.81
CA LEU A 614 21.73 -11.31 1.06
C LEU A 614 20.55 -10.46 0.59
N ILE A 615 20.10 -9.52 1.42
CA ILE A 615 19.10 -8.49 1.09
C ILE A 615 19.83 -7.15 0.89
N VAL A 616 19.58 -6.47 -0.20
CA VAL A 616 20.15 -5.15 -0.52
C VAL A 616 19.06 -4.10 -0.44
N LEU A 617 19.25 -3.13 0.45
CA LEU A 617 18.43 -1.94 0.63
C LEU A 617 19.15 -0.73 0.02
N PRO A 618 18.69 -0.19 -1.12
CA PRO A 618 19.23 1.04 -1.67
C PRO A 618 18.70 2.27 -0.88
N TRP A 619 19.58 3.24 -0.63
CA TRP A 619 19.28 4.52 0.00
C TRP A 619 19.72 5.63 -0.97
N SER A 620 18.75 6.32 -1.58
CA SER A 620 18.96 7.31 -2.63
C SER A 620 19.35 8.71 -2.10
N ARG A 621 19.84 9.55 -3.01
CA ARG A 621 20.28 10.94 -2.75
C ARG A 621 19.16 11.78 -2.09
N GLY A 622 19.54 12.70 -1.21
CA GLY A 622 18.62 13.60 -0.48
C GLY A 622 18.07 13.05 0.84
N SER A 623 18.08 11.73 1.06
CA SER A 623 17.54 11.13 2.29
C SER A 623 18.54 11.10 3.47
N ALA A 624 19.81 11.49 3.24
CA ALA A 624 20.93 11.42 4.19
C ALA A 624 21.77 12.72 4.26
N SER A 625 21.25 13.87 3.82
CA SER A 625 21.99 15.14 3.86
C SER A 625 22.07 15.70 5.28
N VAL A 626 23.28 16.10 5.67
CA VAL A 626 23.54 16.97 6.82
C VAL A 626 23.65 18.37 6.23
N TYR A 627 22.67 19.24 6.52
CA TYR A 627 22.64 20.68 6.19
C TYR A 627 23.27 21.09 4.85
N GLU A 628 22.47 21.14 3.78
CA GLU A 628 22.84 21.92 2.59
C GLU A 628 22.56 23.41 2.85
N SER A 629 23.60 24.11 3.29
CA SER A 629 23.78 25.53 2.99
C SER A 629 25.04 25.65 2.15
N ASP A 630 24.94 25.41 0.84
CA ASP A 630 25.53 26.35 -0.10
C ASP A 630 25.04 26.10 -1.53
N VAL A 631 24.78 27.22 -2.18
CA VAL A 631 24.32 27.35 -3.56
C VAL A 631 25.47 26.93 -4.48
N GLN A 632 25.31 25.84 -5.25
CA GLN A 632 25.60 25.79 -6.69
C GLN A 632 25.40 24.41 -7.33
N ASN A 633 24.67 24.42 -8.47
CA ASN A 633 24.70 23.48 -9.59
C ASN A 633 24.65 21.97 -9.31
N THR A 634 23.45 21.38 -9.35
CA THR A 634 23.19 20.17 -10.14
C THR A 634 21.70 20.10 -10.53
N ALA A 635 21.42 19.46 -11.67
CA ALA A 635 20.23 19.61 -12.51
C ALA A 635 18.87 19.46 -11.79
N ARG A 636 18.08 20.54 -11.78
CA ARG A 636 16.65 20.52 -11.43
C ARG A 636 15.83 20.07 -12.62
N ASN A 637 14.89 19.16 -12.37
CA ASN A 637 13.82 18.81 -13.30
C ASN A 637 13.01 20.10 -13.59
N PRO A 638 12.78 20.50 -14.86
CA PRO A 638 12.23 21.82 -15.21
C PRO A 638 10.77 22.06 -14.75
N PHE A 639 10.12 21.09 -14.12
CA PHE A 639 8.74 21.19 -13.63
C PHE A 639 8.62 21.44 -12.11
N ASP A 640 9.72 21.35 -11.34
CA ASP A 640 9.68 21.55 -9.89
C ASP A 640 9.40 23.00 -9.47
N GLY A 641 9.61 23.97 -10.38
CA GLY A 641 9.37 25.38 -10.12
C GLY A 641 7.90 25.83 -10.17
N VAL A 642 6.99 25.00 -10.70
CA VAL A 642 5.62 25.46 -11.04
C VAL A 642 4.61 25.13 -9.96
N PHE A 643 4.84 24.11 -9.10
CA PHE A 643 3.80 23.61 -8.19
C PHE A 643 4.13 23.49 -6.70
N HIS A 644 5.31 23.89 -6.20
CA HIS A 644 5.55 23.86 -4.74
C HIS A 644 6.10 25.17 -4.16
N LYS A 645 5.21 25.87 -3.42
CA LYS A 645 5.53 26.92 -2.46
C LYS A 645 6.14 26.33 -1.19
N SER A 646 7.39 26.71 -0.92
CA SER A 646 7.96 27.03 0.40
C SER A 646 7.59 26.13 1.59
N ASN A 647 8.36 25.05 1.83
CA ASN A 647 8.72 24.50 3.16
C ASN A 647 9.59 23.23 3.06
N VAL A 648 10.69 23.27 2.29
CA VAL A 648 11.58 22.11 2.05
C VAL A 648 12.28 21.59 3.33
N HIS A 649 12.36 22.39 4.41
CA HIS A 649 13.18 22.02 5.57
C HIS A 649 12.52 21.11 6.63
N ILE A 650 11.19 20.97 6.68
CA ILE A 650 10.51 20.18 7.72
C ILE A 650 9.99 18.84 7.17
N GLN A 651 9.61 18.78 5.89
CA GLN A 651 8.97 17.60 5.31
C GLN A 651 9.96 16.47 4.99
N ASP A 652 11.22 16.81 4.68
CA ASP A 652 12.29 15.82 4.43
C ASP A 652 12.84 15.16 5.70
N GLN A 653 12.74 15.81 6.86
CA GLN A 653 13.16 15.18 8.12
C GLN A 653 12.20 14.06 8.52
N THR A 654 10.88 14.27 8.38
CA THR A 654 9.88 13.24 8.67
C THR A 654 10.00 12.03 7.75
N SER A 655 10.27 12.23 6.46
CA SER A 655 10.46 11.12 5.51
C SER A 655 11.75 10.33 5.80
N SER A 656 12.84 11.01 6.20
CA SER A 656 14.11 10.38 6.60
C SER A 656 13.98 9.53 7.87
N VAL A 657 13.19 9.97 8.86
CA VAL A 657 12.94 9.19 10.10
C VAL A 657 12.14 7.93 9.80
N VAL A 658 11.05 8.04 9.03
CA VAL A 658 10.22 6.88 8.67
C VAL A 658 11.02 5.88 7.84
N TYR A 659 11.86 6.34 6.90
CA TYR A 659 12.73 5.46 6.12
C TYR A 659 13.81 4.77 6.97
N SER A 660 14.38 5.51 7.94
CA SER A 660 15.32 4.94 8.92
C SER A 660 14.66 3.87 9.78
N GLU A 661 13.43 4.07 10.23
CA GLU A 661 12.67 3.06 10.97
C GLU A 661 12.41 1.81 10.13
N PHE A 662 12.07 1.96 8.84
CA PHE A 662 11.94 0.85 7.91
C PHE A 662 13.25 0.05 7.80
N ILE A 663 14.37 0.70 7.50
CA ILE A 663 15.68 0.04 7.37
C ILE A 663 16.05 -0.69 8.67
N ARG A 664 15.86 -0.03 9.82
CA ARG A 664 16.11 -0.62 11.14
C ARG A 664 15.23 -1.85 11.37
N GLY A 665 13.96 -1.77 10.99
CA GLY A 665 13.04 -2.91 11.03
C GLY A 665 13.52 -4.08 10.19
N VAL A 666 13.99 -3.84 8.96
CA VAL A 666 14.52 -4.91 8.08
C VAL A 666 15.73 -5.58 8.72
N PHE A 667 16.67 -4.79 9.25
CA PHE A 667 17.83 -5.33 9.95
C PHE A 667 17.50 -6.18 11.18
N LEU A 668 16.36 -5.93 11.84
CA LEU A 668 15.93 -6.68 13.02
C LEU A 668 15.22 -7.99 12.67
N LYS A 669 14.41 -7.97 11.60
CA LYS A 669 13.51 -9.06 11.26
C LYS A 669 14.04 -9.98 10.16
N SER A 670 15.05 -9.54 9.40
CA SER A 670 15.60 -10.31 8.28
C SER A 670 16.21 -11.63 8.75
N PRO A 671 15.86 -12.78 8.11
CA PRO A 671 16.50 -14.07 8.36
C PRO A 671 17.88 -14.21 7.69
N SER A 672 18.23 -13.27 6.80
CA SER A 672 19.43 -13.31 5.95
C SER A 672 20.30 -12.08 6.18
N ASP A 673 21.54 -12.11 5.66
CA ASP A 673 22.44 -10.96 5.74
C ASP A 673 21.79 -9.75 5.04
N VAL A 674 22.00 -8.55 5.57
CA VAL A 674 21.42 -7.31 5.04
C VAL A 674 22.54 -6.34 4.69
N ALA A 675 22.49 -5.79 3.48
CA ALA A 675 23.36 -4.73 3.00
C ALA A 675 22.51 -3.48 2.72
N LEU A 676 22.96 -2.34 3.23
CA LEU A 676 22.39 -1.03 2.99
C LEU A 676 23.37 -0.24 2.13
N PHE A 677 22.97 0.09 0.91
CA PHE A 677 23.78 0.83 -0.03
C PHE A 677 23.32 2.29 -0.09
N VAL A 678 24.15 3.21 0.38
CA VAL A 678 23.89 4.65 0.40
C VAL A 678 24.60 5.31 -0.76
N ASP A 679 23.83 5.78 -1.74
CA ASP A 679 24.34 6.55 -2.86
C ASP A 679 24.49 8.02 -2.45
N ARG A 680 25.73 8.49 -2.31
CA ARG A 680 26.05 9.89 -1.95
C ARG A 680 26.70 10.66 -3.10
N GLY A 681 26.70 10.08 -4.29
CA GLY A 681 26.71 10.90 -5.49
C GLY A 681 28.05 11.36 -6.05
N PHE A 682 29.10 10.54 -5.99
CA PHE A 682 30.29 10.76 -6.83
C PHE A 682 30.20 10.04 -8.20
N SER A 683 29.01 9.58 -8.62
CA SER A 683 28.79 9.06 -9.98
C SER A 683 28.75 10.15 -11.07
N GLY A 684 29.40 11.30 -10.82
CA GLY A 684 29.41 12.47 -11.70
C GLY A 684 30.60 12.52 -12.66
N GLU A 685 30.29 12.70 -13.94
CA GLU A 685 31.13 13.20 -15.05
C GLU A 685 32.17 12.27 -15.69
N SER A 686 32.74 11.30 -14.96
CA SER A 686 33.71 10.35 -15.54
C SER A 686 33.17 8.94 -15.42
N GLY A 687 32.70 8.34 -16.53
CA GLY A 687 32.29 6.93 -16.61
C GLY A 687 33.47 5.96 -16.42
N SER A 688 34.21 6.07 -15.32
CA SER A 688 35.30 5.17 -14.99
C SER A 688 34.71 3.80 -14.72
N ALA A 689 35.09 2.84 -15.57
CA ALA A 689 34.71 1.45 -15.39
C ALA A 689 35.32 0.86 -14.09
N GLU A 690 36.37 1.48 -13.55
CA GLU A 690 37.10 0.99 -12.39
C GLU A 690 36.52 1.49 -11.06
N HIS A 691 36.37 0.56 -10.13
CA HIS A 691 35.81 0.79 -8.81
C HIS A 691 36.85 0.46 -7.73
N HIS A 692 36.92 1.27 -6.69
CA HIS A 692 37.79 1.05 -5.54
C HIS A 692 36.97 0.90 -4.26
N LEU A 693 37.15 -0.22 -3.55
CA LEU A 693 36.47 -0.51 -2.30
C LEU A 693 37.41 -0.24 -1.12
N PHE A 694 36.97 0.54 -0.15
CA PHE A 694 37.72 0.78 1.09
C PHE A 694 37.01 0.14 2.27
N LEU A 695 37.69 -0.73 3.02
CA LEU A 695 37.16 -1.38 4.22
C LEU A 695 38.06 -1.07 5.42
N PRO A 696 37.64 -0.18 6.35
CA PRO A 696 38.23 -0.12 7.67
C PRO A 696 37.74 -1.33 8.48
N PHE A 697 38.62 -2.31 8.70
CA PHE A 697 38.32 -3.54 9.42
C PHE A 697 38.54 -3.33 10.92
N PHE A 698 37.43 -3.24 11.63
CA PHE A 698 37.35 -3.01 13.06
C PHE A 698 37.22 -4.36 13.83
N GLY A 699 36.63 -5.37 13.19
CA GLY A 699 36.43 -6.71 13.74
C GLY A 699 34.99 -6.92 14.24
N GLY A 700 34.58 -8.18 14.32
CA GLY A 700 33.21 -8.58 14.57
C GLY A 700 32.49 -9.12 13.33
N PRO A 701 31.37 -9.84 13.50
CA PRO A 701 30.72 -10.59 12.43
C PRO A 701 30.24 -9.74 11.25
N ASP A 702 29.82 -8.49 11.48
CA ASP A 702 29.40 -7.60 10.41
C ASP A 702 30.61 -7.22 9.52
N ASP A 703 31.77 -6.90 10.10
CA ASP A 703 33.00 -6.62 9.34
C ASP A 703 33.56 -7.87 8.63
N ARG A 704 33.42 -9.05 9.25
CA ARG A 704 33.80 -10.33 8.63
C ARG A 704 32.95 -10.63 7.39
N LEU A 705 31.65 -10.35 7.47
CA LEU A 705 30.74 -10.43 6.33
C LEU A 705 31.18 -9.46 5.23
N VAL A 706 31.47 -8.21 5.58
CA VAL A 706 31.90 -7.19 4.62
C VAL A 706 33.22 -7.59 3.95
N LEU A 707 34.19 -8.12 4.69
CA LEU A 707 35.45 -8.62 4.14
C LEU A 707 35.22 -9.77 3.14
N THR A 708 34.38 -10.73 3.50
CA THR A 708 34.05 -11.87 2.62
C THR A 708 33.37 -11.39 1.34
N PHE A 709 32.39 -10.48 1.47
CA PHE A 709 31.67 -9.92 0.34
C PHE A 709 32.55 -9.02 -0.54
N LEU A 710 33.45 -8.24 0.04
CA LEU A 710 34.43 -7.43 -0.67
C LEU A 710 35.38 -8.30 -1.50
N VAL A 711 35.90 -9.40 -0.93
CA VAL A 711 36.70 -10.38 -1.68
C VAL A 711 35.89 -10.97 -2.83
N GLN A 712 34.60 -11.25 -2.63
CA GLN A 712 33.71 -11.68 -3.71
C GLN A 712 33.59 -10.62 -4.83
N LEU A 713 33.42 -9.34 -4.50
CA LEU A 713 33.36 -8.26 -5.50
C LEU A 713 34.69 -8.10 -6.27
N CYS A 714 35.84 -8.29 -5.62
CA CYS A 714 37.16 -8.25 -6.26
C CYS A 714 37.42 -9.39 -7.26
N HIS A 715 36.53 -10.38 -7.38
CA HIS A 715 36.59 -11.34 -8.50
C HIS A 715 36.33 -10.65 -9.84
N ASN A 716 35.59 -9.53 -9.84
CA ASN A 716 35.46 -8.67 -11.00
C ASN A 716 36.81 -7.94 -11.26
N PRO A 717 37.39 -8.01 -12.47
CA PRO A 717 38.68 -7.39 -12.78
C PRO A 717 38.68 -5.86 -12.68
N LEU A 718 37.51 -5.23 -12.73
CA LEU A 718 37.34 -3.78 -12.63
C LEU A 718 37.32 -3.28 -11.17
N VAL A 719 37.38 -4.18 -10.19
CA VAL A 719 37.26 -3.85 -8.77
C VAL A 719 38.60 -4.04 -8.07
N THR A 720 39.08 -2.96 -7.46
CA THR A 720 40.26 -2.94 -6.59
C THR A 720 39.83 -2.64 -5.16
N ALA A 721 40.61 -3.05 -4.15
CA ALA A 721 40.24 -2.76 -2.77
C ALA A 721 41.43 -2.48 -1.85
N THR A 722 41.17 -1.69 -0.81
CA THR A 722 42.09 -1.45 0.30
C THR A 722 41.40 -1.81 1.60
N VAL A 723 41.99 -2.74 2.36
CA VAL A 723 41.48 -3.20 3.65
C VAL A 723 42.48 -2.81 4.74
N VAL A 724 42.07 -1.99 5.70
CA VAL A 724 42.93 -1.54 6.81
C VAL A 724 42.40 -2.06 8.12
N ARG A 725 43.14 -2.91 8.82
CA ARG A 725 42.80 -3.37 10.17
C ARG A 725 43.15 -2.31 11.20
N ILE A 726 42.15 -1.86 11.93
CA ILE A 726 42.29 -0.77 12.90
C ILE A 726 42.40 -1.33 14.30
N ILE A 727 43.56 -1.11 14.91
CA ILE A 727 43.88 -1.54 16.26
C ILE A 727 43.93 -0.29 17.14
N LYS A 728 43.12 -0.24 18.19
CA LYS A 728 43.22 0.86 19.14
C LYS A 728 44.42 0.64 20.06
N THR A 729 45.26 1.65 20.21
CA THR A 729 46.33 1.67 21.21
C THR A 729 45.84 2.40 22.46
N GLU A 730 45.96 1.76 23.62
CA GLU A 730 45.68 2.42 24.91
C GLU A 730 46.90 3.27 25.31
N GLU A 731 46.68 4.57 25.56
CA GLU A 731 47.65 5.34 26.34
C GLU A 731 47.57 4.88 27.80
N LEU A 732 48.61 4.19 28.26
CA LEU A 732 48.84 4.02 29.70
C LEU A 732 49.17 5.39 30.32
N SER A 733 48.14 6.14 30.70
CA SER A 733 48.32 7.27 31.60
C SER A 733 48.69 6.74 33.01
N PRO A 734 49.66 7.34 33.73
CA PRO A 734 50.12 6.82 35.03
C PRO A 734 49.11 6.92 36.18
N ILE A 735 47.86 7.31 35.91
CA ILE A 735 46.86 7.59 36.94
C ILE A 735 45.50 7.12 36.42
N SER A 736 45.19 5.83 36.57
CA SER A 736 43.81 5.36 36.54
C SER A 736 43.52 4.71 37.89
N THR A 737 43.13 5.53 38.86
CA THR A 737 42.65 5.02 40.14
C THR A 737 41.42 4.13 39.91
N ILE A 738 41.29 3.05 40.70
CA ILE A 738 40.16 2.11 40.71
C ILE A 738 38.78 2.84 40.78
N ALA A 739 38.76 4.07 41.28
CA ALA A 739 37.59 4.95 41.32
C ALA A 739 37.13 5.42 39.92
N GLU A 740 38.02 5.75 38.99
CA GLU A 740 37.67 6.12 37.61
C GLU A 740 37.23 4.92 36.79
N ALA A 741 37.85 3.76 37.00
CA ALA A 741 37.38 2.51 36.41
C ALA A 741 35.97 2.13 36.92
N LYS A 742 35.69 2.31 38.22
CA LYS A 742 34.33 2.16 38.77
C LYS A 742 33.35 3.21 38.27
N ALA A 743 33.79 4.46 38.06
CA ALA A 743 32.96 5.52 37.50
C ALA A 743 32.65 5.27 36.02
N ALA A 744 33.59 4.75 35.23
CA ALA A 744 33.38 4.34 33.84
C ALA A 744 32.45 3.12 33.74
N ILE A 745 32.57 2.15 34.65
CA ILE A 745 31.64 1.01 34.74
C ILE A 745 30.25 1.48 35.19
N ALA A 746 30.14 2.38 36.17
CA ALA A 746 28.87 2.95 36.63
C ALA A 746 28.23 3.85 35.55
N ALA A 747 29.02 4.60 34.78
CA ALA A 747 28.55 5.38 33.64
C ALA A 747 28.10 4.48 32.49
N ASN A 748 28.77 3.35 32.22
CA ASN A 748 28.29 2.32 31.30
C ASN A 748 26.97 1.67 31.79
N THR A 749 26.80 1.51 33.11
CA THR A 749 25.58 0.94 33.70
C THR A 749 24.40 1.93 33.72
N LEU A 750 24.67 3.23 33.88
CA LEU A 750 23.67 4.31 33.84
C LEU A 750 23.35 4.78 32.40
N ALA A 751 24.29 4.68 31.47
CA ALA A 751 24.07 4.96 30.04
C ALA A 751 23.21 3.88 29.36
N HIS A 752 23.01 2.72 29.99
CA HIS A 752 22.01 1.74 29.57
C HIS A 752 20.56 2.27 29.70
N THR A 753 20.31 3.37 30.43
CA THR A 753 18.95 3.78 30.77
C THR A 753 18.48 5.13 30.21
N THR A 754 19.32 5.94 29.56
CA THR A 754 18.88 7.28 29.12
C THR A 754 19.19 7.72 27.69
N ILE A 755 19.95 6.96 26.89
CA ILE A 755 19.94 7.11 25.41
C ILE A 755 20.04 5.72 24.77
N ALA A 756 18.92 5.30 24.17
CA ALA A 756 18.66 3.97 23.61
C ALA A 756 19.83 3.44 22.74
N THR A 757 20.25 2.22 23.06
CA THR A 757 21.17 1.36 22.30
C THR A 757 20.76 1.24 20.84
N ALA A 758 21.71 0.90 19.95
CA ALA A 758 21.36 0.40 18.63
C ALA A 758 20.32 -0.73 18.79
N ASP A 759 19.28 -0.77 17.96
CA ASP A 759 18.18 -1.74 18.12
C ASP A 759 18.62 -3.20 18.02
N THR A 760 19.87 -3.45 17.65
CA THR A 760 20.43 -4.79 17.52
C THR A 760 20.49 -5.49 18.89
N VAL A 761 19.50 -6.35 19.15
CA VAL A 761 19.42 -7.23 20.31
C VAL A 761 20.40 -8.39 20.10
N TYR A 762 21.50 -8.42 20.85
CA TYR A 762 22.40 -9.58 20.89
C TYR A 762 22.43 -10.18 22.30
N GLY A 763 22.73 -11.48 22.38
CA GLY A 763 22.81 -12.22 23.65
C GLY A 763 23.89 -11.67 24.59
N ASN A 764 23.75 -12.00 25.89
CA ASN A 764 24.65 -11.52 26.94
C ASN A 764 26.13 -11.80 26.61
N GLN A 765 26.94 -10.75 26.67
CA GLN A 765 28.36 -10.81 26.38
C GLN A 765 29.09 -11.59 27.48
N THR A 766 29.62 -12.78 27.15
CA THR A 766 30.54 -13.52 28.02
C THR A 766 31.98 -13.36 27.53
N THR A 767 32.94 -13.46 28.44
CA THR A 767 34.38 -13.52 28.09
C THR A 767 34.69 -14.62 27.07
N GLN A 768 33.94 -15.73 27.10
CA GLN A 768 34.06 -16.82 26.14
C GLN A 768 33.63 -16.40 24.73
N THR A 769 32.45 -15.79 24.59
CA THR A 769 31.96 -15.28 23.29
C THR A 769 32.89 -14.20 22.71
N ARG A 770 33.58 -13.43 23.56
CA ARG A 770 34.58 -12.43 23.14
C ARG A 770 35.84 -13.06 22.55
N LEU A 771 36.42 -14.04 23.24
CA LEU A 771 37.61 -14.75 22.74
C LEU A 771 37.29 -15.47 21.42
N ALA A 772 36.11 -16.10 21.33
CA ALA A 772 35.66 -16.73 20.09
C ALA A 772 35.59 -15.74 18.91
N SER A 773 35.04 -14.53 19.12
CA SER A 773 34.99 -13.52 18.06
C SER A 773 36.37 -13.03 17.64
N SER A 774 37.25 -12.71 18.59
CA SER A 774 38.62 -12.23 18.29
C SER A 774 39.45 -13.29 17.56
N THR A 775 39.26 -14.56 17.91
CA THR A 775 39.89 -15.67 17.20
C THR A 775 39.32 -15.79 15.79
N ALA A 776 38.00 -15.70 15.61
CA ALA A 776 37.37 -15.71 14.28
C ALA A 776 37.83 -14.54 13.40
N ASP A 777 38.00 -13.35 13.96
CA ASP A 777 38.55 -12.17 13.26
C ASP A 777 39.98 -12.41 12.80
N SER A 778 40.81 -13.05 13.63
CA SER A 778 42.20 -13.36 13.28
C SER A 778 42.28 -14.48 12.24
N ILE A 779 41.42 -15.51 12.34
CA ILE A 779 41.34 -16.59 11.36
C ILE A 779 40.94 -16.05 9.97
N ILE A 780 39.92 -15.20 9.88
CA ILE A 780 39.48 -14.68 8.59
C ILE A 780 40.48 -13.69 7.99
N TRP A 781 41.13 -12.89 8.84
CA TRP A 781 42.22 -12.01 8.43
C TRP A 781 43.37 -12.83 7.82
N ASP A 782 43.87 -13.83 8.56
CA ASP A 782 44.96 -14.71 8.12
C ASP A 782 44.58 -15.53 6.88
N LYS A 783 43.30 -15.94 6.76
CA LYS A 783 42.77 -16.64 5.58
C LYS A 783 43.05 -15.87 4.30
N TYR A 784 42.93 -14.54 4.32
CA TYR A 784 43.11 -13.69 3.14
C TYR A 784 44.51 -13.06 3.03
N THR A 785 45.17 -12.74 4.13
CA THR A 785 46.52 -12.14 4.10
C THR A 785 47.64 -13.15 3.88
N THR A 786 47.52 -14.38 4.40
CA THR A 786 48.63 -15.35 4.42
C THR A 786 48.61 -16.22 3.16
N ALA A 787 49.69 -16.20 2.38
CA ALA A 787 49.82 -17.05 1.19
C ALA A 787 49.68 -18.53 1.56
N SER A 788 48.70 -19.22 0.98
CA SER A 788 48.52 -20.67 1.12
C SER A 788 48.54 -21.31 -0.27
N ASP A 789 49.31 -22.38 -0.41
CA ASP A 789 49.49 -23.14 -1.67
C ASP A 789 48.21 -23.84 -2.18
N THR A 790 47.12 -23.80 -1.40
CA THR A 790 45.85 -24.47 -1.70
C THR A 790 44.76 -23.56 -2.28
N ARG A 791 45.08 -22.29 -2.61
CA ARG A 791 44.09 -21.31 -3.11
C ARG A 791 43.70 -21.56 -4.57
N GLY A 792 42.40 -21.50 -4.87
CA GLY A 792 41.90 -21.52 -6.25
C GLY A 792 42.41 -20.30 -7.06
N SER A 793 42.66 -20.49 -8.36
CA SER A 793 43.25 -19.46 -9.24
C SER A 793 42.44 -18.14 -9.28
N ALA A 794 41.12 -18.23 -9.21
CA ALA A 794 40.22 -17.07 -9.18
C ALA A 794 40.38 -16.24 -7.90
N LEU A 795 40.50 -16.91 -6.74
CA LEU A 795 40.69 -16.24 -5.45
C LEU A 795 42.07 -15.57 -5.38
N THR A 796 43.11 -16.21 -5.91
CA THR A 796 44.46 -15.62 -5.99
C THR A 796 44.49 -14.38 -6.87
N SER A 797 43.76 -14.39 -7.99
CA SER A 797 43.58 -13.22 -8.86
C SER A 797 42.81 -12.08 -8.16
N ALA A 798 41.78 -12.41 -7.38
CA ALA A 798 41.05 -11.41 -6.60
C ALA A 798 41.93 -10.78 -5.51
N LEU A 799 42.69 -11.59 -4.77
CA LEU A 799 43.54 -11.13 -3.67
C LEU A 799 44.72 -10.27 -4.13
N SER A 800 45.24 -10.47 -5.34
CA SER A 800 46.31 -9.61 -5.87
C SER A 800 45.85 -8.16 -6.14
N ARG A 801 44.54 -7.92 -6.19
CA ARG A 801 43.93 -6.60 -6.34
C ARG A 801 43.54 -5.94 -5.01
N ILE A 802 43.84 -6.59 -3.88
CA ILE A 802 43.50 -6.11 -2.54
C ILE A 802 44.79 -5.73 -1.80
N ASN A 803 44.86 -4.49 -1.33
CA ASN A 803 45.93 -4.03 -0.45
C ASN A 803 45.52 -4.18 1.01
N PHE A 804 46.29 -4.93 1.80
CA PHE A 804 46.04 -5.13 3.23
C PHE A 804 47.00 -4.28 4.05
N GLY A 805 46.46 -3.46 4.95
CA GLY A 805 47.20 -2.63 5.90
C GLY A 805 46.78 -2.86 7.34
N VAL A 806 47.62 -2.46 8.28
CA VAL A 806 47.31 -2.44 9.72
C VAL A 806 47.65 -1.05 10.25
N GLU A 807 46.71 -0.39 10.91
CA GLU A 807 46.90 0.92 11.52
C GLU A 807 46.56 0.89 13.00
N SER A 808 47.46 1.44 13.82
CA SER A 808 47.28 1.59 15.26
C SER A 808 47.05 3.05 15.62
N SER A 809 45.92 3.39 16.25
CA SER A 809 45.57 4.76 16.64
C SER A 809 44.87 4.83 18.00
N THR A 810 45.09 5.91 18.75
CA THR A 810 44.38 6.21 20.01
C THR A 810 42.96 6.74 19.76
N THR A 811 42.72 7.35 18.58
CA THR A 811 41.42 7.85 18.11
C THR A 811 41.02 7.15 16.80
N PRO A 812 40.44 5.94 16.88
CA PRO A 812 40.22 5.08 15.72
C PRO A 812 39.15 5.59 14.73
N LEU A 813 38.10 6.32 15.17
CA LEU A 813 37.14 6.89 14.21
C LEU A 813 37.75 8.05 13.42
N ARG A 814 38.54 8.91 14.07
CA ARG A 814 39.24 9.99 13.34
C ARG A 814 40.22 9.43 12.31
N ALA A 815 41.00 8.42 12.70
CA ALA A 815 41.90 7.73 11.78
C ALA A 815 41.16 7.20 10.55
N VAL A 816 39.96 6.62 10.71
CA VAL A 816 39.13 6.18 9.57
C VAL A 816 38.69 7.33 8.68
N VAL A 817 38.24 8.43 9.27
CA VAL A 817 37.81 9.60 8.49
C VAL A 817 38.99 10.11 7.65
N ASP A 818 40.17 10.23 8.24
CA ASP A 818 41.37 10.71 7.57
C ASP A 818 41.86 9.73 6.48
N LEU A 819 41.85 8.42 6.76
CA LEU A 819 42.12 7.36 5.79
C LEU A 819 41.11 7.34 4.64
N SER A 820 39.83 7.57 4.95
CA SER A 820 38.77 7.63 3.94
C SER A 820 39.00 8.80 2.99
N LEU A 821 39.31 9.99 3.54
CA LEU A 821 39.68 11.17 2.75
C LEU A 821 40.94 10.93 1.89
N THR A 822 41.94 10.28 2.47
CA THR A 822 43.18 9.93 1.77
C THR A 822 42.93 8.94 0.63
N THR A 823 42.10 7.93 0.86
CA THR A 823 41.77 6.92 -0.15
C THR A 823 40.97 7.52 -1.30
N VAL A 824 40.06 8.45 -1.00
CA VAL A 824 39.27 9.20 -2.00
C VAL A 824 40.17 10.10 -2.85
N THR A 825 41.09 10.82 -2.22
CA THR A 825 42.03 11.71 -2.93
C THR A 825 43.03 10.93 -3.78
N GLN A 826 43.52 9.77 -3.32
CA GLN A 826 44.44 8.91 -4.08
C GLN A 826 43.77 8.22 -5.28
N ASN A 827 42.47 7.95 -5.20
CA ASN A 827 41.71 7.25 -6.24
C ASN A 827 40.74 8.17 -6.97
N SER A 828 41.13 9.42 -7.25
CA SER A 828 40.26 10.42 -7.92
C SER A 828 39.70 9.97 -9.27
N ASN A 829 40.36 9.03 -9.94
CA ASN A 829 39.97 8.51 -11.26
C ASN A 829 39.04 7.27 -11.18
N LYS A 830 38.71 6.78 -9.97
CA LYS A 830 37.88 5.59 -9.75
C LYS A 830 36.66 5.93 -8.90
N SER A 831 35.58 5.18 -9.07
CA SER A 831 34.44 5.28 -8.15
C SER A 831 34.81 4.63 -6.81
N VAL A 832 34.89 5.42 -5.74
CA VAL A 832 35.22 4.93 -4.39
C VAL A 832 33.96 4.61 -3.59
N THR A 833 33.85 3.37 -3.11
CA THR A 833 32.79 2.93 -2.17
C THR A 833 33.43 2.51 -0.86
N ILE A 834 32.96 3.07 0.25
CA ILE A 834 33.41 2.69 1.59
C ILE A 834 32.48 1.59 2.12
N CYS A 835 33.04 0.41 2.38
CA CYS A 835 32.33 -0.75 2.91
C CYS A 835 32.52 -0.81 4.42
N LEU A 836 31.42 -0.94 5.18
CA LEU A 836 31.41 -0.84 6.65
C LEU A 836 30.53 -1.92 7.26
N GLY A 837 30.93 -2.48 8.39
CA GLY A 837 29.98 -3.19 9.26
C GLY A 837 29.10 -2.20 10.01
N ARG A 838 27.79 -2.48 10.11
CA ARG A 838 26.84 -1.63 10.84
C ARG A 838 27.14 -1.58 12.33
N SER A 839 27.54 -2.70 12.92
CA SER A 839 27.83 -2.79 14.35
C SER A 839 29.02 -3.70 14.60
N ARG A 840 29.90 -3.30 15.53
CA ARG A 840 30.82 -4.26 16.15
C ARG A 840 30.05 -5.10 17.17
N ARG A 841 29.38 -6.17 16.74
CA ARG A 841 28.90 -7.19 17.69
C ARG A 841 30.11 -7.66 18.51
N MET A 842 29.97 -7.74 19.83
CA MET A 842 31.01 -8.23 20.76
C MET A 842 32.22 -7.31 21.01
N ALA A 843 32.19 -6.03 20.59
CA ALA A 843 33.27 -5.10 20.92
C ALA A 843 33.25 -4.62 22.37
N VAL A 844 34.46 -4.49 22.94
CA VAL A 844 34.73 -4.06 24.33
C VAL A 844 34.45 -2.56 24.53
N GLU A 845 34.45 -1.77 23.46
CA GLU A 845 34.59 -0.31 23.54
C GLU A 845 33.54 0.41 22.71
N SER A 846 33.04 1.53 23.24
CA SER A 846 32.09 2.40 22.56
C SER A 846 32.82 3.56 21.90
N HIS A 847 32.59 3.77 20.59
CA HIS A 847 33.09 4.93 19.86
C HIS A 847 32.15 6.15 19.93
N LYS A 848 31.05 6.05 20.70
CA LYS A 848 30.10 7.14 20.95
C LYS A 848 30.75 8.46 21.41
N PRO A 849 31.69 8.50 22.38
CA PRO A 849 32.28 9.77 22.80
C PRO A 849 33.10 10.43 21.67
N GLU A 850 33.83 9.63 20.90
CA GLU A 850 34.62 10.09 19.76
C GLU A 850 33.71 10.60 18.62
N LEU A 851 32.61 9.89 18.35
CA LEU A 851 31.59 10.30 17.37
C LEU A 851 30.94 11.63 17.76
N GLN A 852 30.59 11.83 19.03
CA GLN A 852 30.03 13.10 19.51
C GLN A 852 31.01 14.26 19.30
N GLN A 853 32.29 14.04 19.54
CA GLN A 853 33.32 15.04 19.30
C GLN A 853 33.42 15.39 17.80
N ILE A 854 33.40 14.38 16.92
CA ILE A 854 33.42 14.56 15.46
C ILE A 854 32.20 15.36 14.97
N ILE A 855 31.01 15.05 15.48
CA ILE A 855 29.76 15.75 15.12
C ILE A 855 29.82 17.22 15.57
N ASN A 856 30.26 17.47 16.80
CA ASN A 856 30.39 18.83 17.33
C ASN A 856 31.40 19.67 16.53
N GLU A 857 32.52 19.07 16.11
CA GLU A 857 33.53 19.72 15.27
C GLU A 857 33.04 20.04 13.85
N ALA A 858 32.16 19.21 13.30
CA ALA A 858 31.61 19.40 11.96
C ALA A 858 30.55 20.53 11.88
N GLY A 859 30.19 21.15 13.02
CA GLY A 859 29.28 22.30 13.07
C GLY A 859 27.81 21.98 12.74
N GLY A 860 27.44 20.70 12.64
CA GLY A 860 26.10 20.26 12.24
C GLY A 860 25.43 19.34 13.27
N PHE A 861 24.09 19.33 13.29
CA PHE A 861 23.30 18.39 14.08
C PHE A 861 22.96 17.15 13.24
N VAL A 862 23.60 16.01 13.52
CA VAL A 862 23.22 14.72 12.91
C VAL A 862 22.00 14.17 13.66
N GLY A 863 20.89 13.96 12.96
CA GLY A 863 19.68 13.37 13.55
C GLY A 863 19.97 12.02 14.19
N SER A 864 19.39 11.75 15.36
CA SER A 864 19.66 10.52 16.14
C SER A 864 19.35 9.21 15.40
N SER A 865 18.59 9.27 14.30
CA SER A 865 18.27 8.16 13.40
C SER A 865 19.46 7.68 12.55
N VAL A 866 20.38 8.58 12.17
CA VAL A 866 21.52 8.26 11.29
C VAL A 866 22.51 7.29 11.93
N PRO A 867 23.08 7.56 13.13
CA PRO A 867 23.97 6.60 13.79
C PRO A 867 23.27 5.29 14.15
N LYS A 868 21.96 5.32 14.43
CA LYS A 868 21.17 4.11 14.65
C LYS A 868 21.01 3.26 13.39
N THR A 869 21.10 3.85 12.20
CA THR A 869 20.91 3.14 10.93
C THR A 869 22.24 2.70 10.33
N LEU A 870 23.23 3.59 10.25
CA LEU A 870 24.52 3.36 9.60
C LEU A 870 25.61 2.82 10.53
N GLY A 871 25.42 2.89 11.84
CA GLY A 871 26.49 2.60 12.82
C GLY A 871 27.41 3.80 13.07
N ASP A 872 28.26 3.67 14.10
CA ASP A 872 29.12 4.76 14.57
C ASP A 872 30.14 5.21 13.50
N VAL A 873 30.73 4.26 12.75
CA VAL A 873 31.72 4.55 11.70
C VAL A 873 31.06 5.24 10.50
N GLY A 874 29.92 4.72 10.04
CA GLY A 874 29.16 5.33 8.96
C GLY A 874 28.67 6.74 9.32
N ALA A 875 28.21 6.94 10.55
CA ALA A 875 27.81 8.25 11.04
C ALA A 875 28.98 9.25 11.12
N ALA A 876 30.18 8.82 11.49
CA ALA A 876 31.37 9.69 11.50
C ALA A 876 31.74 10.18 10.09
N ILE A 877 31.72 9.28 9.10
CA ILE A 877 31.96 9.61 7.69
C ILE A 877 30.88 10.56 7.14
N VAL A 878 29.63 10.32 7.53
CA VAL A 878 28.49 11.20 7.19
C VAL A 878 28.63 12.58 7.81
N ALA A 879 29.01 12.66 9.09
CA ALA A 879 29.15 13.91 9.84
C ALA A 879 30.26 14.80 9.27
N LYS A 880 31.39 14.24 8.82
CA LYS A 880 32.51 14.99 8.23
C LYS A 880 32.29 15.38 6.76
N GLY A 881 31.13 15.08 6.17
CA GLY A 881 30.78 15.52 4.81
C GLY A 881 31.52 14.79 3.69
N ILE A 882 31.97 13.54 3.92
CA ILE A 882 32.62 12.75 2.86
C ILE A 882 31.55 12.28 1.86
N HIS A 883 31.61 12.79 0.64
CA HIS A 883 30.65 12.52 -0.45
C HIS A 883 31.01 11.23 -1.23
N THR A 884 31.07 10.09 -0.55
CA THR A 884 31.30 8.78 -1.16
C THR A 884 30.15 7.81 -0.93
N ASN A 885 30.06 6.81 -1.80
CA ASN A 885 29.07 5.74 -1.64
C ASN A 885 29.42 4.90 -0.40
N LEU A 886 28.42 4.55 0.40
CA LEU A 886 28.59 3.72 1.59
C LEU A 886 27.88 2.39 1.39
N LEU A 887 28.54 1.28 1.70
CA LEU A 887 27.95 -0.04 1.77
C LEU A 887 28.01 -0.52 3.21
N VAL A 888 26.91 -0.41 3.94
CA VAL A 888 26.79 -0.81 5.34
C VAL A 888 26.16 -2.19 5.43
N MET A 889 26.83 -3.19 6.00
CA MET A 889 26.28 -4.55 6.08
C MET A 889 26.08 -5.01 7.53
N GLN A 890 25.12 -5.90 7.72
CA GLN A 890 24.82 -6.60 8.96
C GLN A 890 24.62 -8.08 8.69
N ALA A 891 25.32 -8.95 9.42
CA ALA A 891 25.18 -10.39 9.28
C ALA A 891 23.80 -10.90 9.78
N ALA A 892 23.33 -12.06 9.36
CA ALA A 892 22.18 -12.70 9.98
C ALA A 892 22.51 -13.12 11.43
N ILE A 893 21.50 -13.37 12.25
CA ILE A 893 21.66 -14.07 13.53
C ILE A 893 21.51 -15.55 13.21
N GLU A 894 22.55 -16.35 13.42
CA GLU A 894 22.42 -17.81 13.40
C GLU A 894 21.54 -18.19 14.59
N ASN A 895 20.26 -18.47 14.33
CA ASN A 895 19.41 -19.15 15.30
C ASN A 895 19.98 -20.56 15.48
N SER A 896 20.73 -20.74 16.56
CA SER A 896 21.24 -22.03 17.04
C SER A 896 20.11 -23.00 17.34
#